data_AF-A0A7V9CGJ3-F1
#
_entry.id   AF-A0A7V9CGJ3-F1
#
_cell.length_a   1.000
_cell.length_b   1.000
_cell.length_c   1.000
_cell.angle_alpha   90.00
_cell.angle_beta   90.00
_cell.angle_gamma   90.00
#
_symmetry.space_group_name_H-M   'P 1'
#
loop_
_entity.id
_entity.type
_entity.pdbx_description
1 polymer ?
#
loop_
_entity_poly.entity_id
_entity_poly.type
_entity_poly.pdbx_seq_one_letter_code
_entity_poly.pdbx_strand_id
1 'polypeptide(L)'
;MSEQVMRHILKKLRALCFVVSASLLYLLYAQTAFAAITIGNTSFGDSGGGALSFSHTVGAGSNRVLIVGISIDRTTMVNVISSVTYGGTTLTNIGNTAGSSNTMRISLWRLVNPAVGTANVVVTPSINNIKYVAGAVSYFGVDQTTPLGSFAAATGGSGTPTVNVSSAANDLVVDVVAVGGALLGNSIAPGAGQTQRYNINTATILGGGMIGAGSTEPGAATVTMSWTQNGLLNGPWAIGAVALKPAPPTITKVFNPNTIGVNNNSVLTFTITNPNPATSLTGAAFSDTYPVGLVNAASPSVTNTCGGTVTANAGAGSIALSAGTIATGTSTCTISVTVTSASAATYNNTSGAVASTNSGTGNTASAALVVLNRPVASKNFAPDPMVTGGASVLTVTLTNPNAGTAITGAAFTDTYPAQITNSATPSGSTTCGGSVTAASGGGSVSLSGGTIPAGGSCTVTVNVTSSTTGAHTNTIAAGALTSTNAGVSTAAASDTLTVTASLTVVKSTQTFSDPLNSATNPKAIPGAFIGYTIVVTNPGPGAVDVDTVFVIDAIPANTDLFVGDFGAAGSGSVAFTDGAPASGLGYTFTSLASGADDVGFSNNGGATFTYTPAPDINGVDPAVTHVRINPKGVFNAGSNFTLMFRIRIE
;
A
#
# COMPACT_ATOMS: atom_id res chain seq x y z
N MET A 1 -33.94 84.08 11.47
CA MET A 1 -33.23 82.79 11.44
C MET A 1 -32.17 82.88 10.35
N SER A 2 -30.88 82.90 10.71
CA SER A 2 -29.80 83.18 9.74
C SER A 2 -29.61 82.03 8.75
N GLU A 3 -29.04 82.32 7.59
CA GLU A 3 -28.74 81.36 6.54
C GLU A 3 -27.94 80.13 7.04
N GLN A 4 -27.19 80.27 8.14
CA GLN A 4 -26.53 79.16 8.82
C GLN A 4 -27.50 78.20 9.53
N VAL A 5 -28.60 78.69 10.11
CA VAL A 5 -29.60 77.86 10.78
C VAL A 5 -30.37 77.01 9.75
N MET A 6 -30.64 77.57 8.56
CA MET A 6 -31.30 76.85 7.47
C MET A 6 -30.42 75.74 6.88
N ARG A 7 -29.11 75.96 6.74
CA ARG A 7 -28.15 74.90 6.33
C ARG A 7 -27.98 73.80 7.38
N HIS A 8 -28.12 74.13 8.66
CA HIS A 8 -28.04 73.16 9.75
C HIS A 8 -29.31 72.29 9.84
N ILE A 9 -30.49 72.86 9.58
CA ILE A 9 -31.77 72.15 9.50
C ILE A 9 -31.83 71.24 8.25
N LEU A 10 -31.35 71.70 7.07
CA LEU A 10 -31.27 70.85 5.88
C LEU A 10 -30.26 69.70 6.01
N LYS A 11 -29.17 69.87 6.75
CA LYS A 11 -28.23 68.77 7.06
C LYS A 11 -28.84 67.75 8.03
N LYS A 12 -29.64 68.18 9.02
CA LYS A 12 -30.35 67.26 9.92
C LYS A 12 -31.53 66.55 9.24
N LEU A 13 -32.26 67.18 8.31
CA LEU A 13 -33.31 66.51 7.52
C LEU A 13 -32.73 65.47 6.53
N ARG A 14 -31.56 65.73 5.93
CA ARG A 14 -30.87 64.74 5.08
C ARG A 14 -30.32 63.55 5.86
N ALA A 15 -29.86 63.76 7.10
CA ALA A 15 -29.44 62.67 7.99
C ALA A 15 -30.64 61.86 8.51
N LEU A 16 -31.79 62.50 8.77
CA LEU A 16 -33.01 61.82 9.22
C LEU A 16 -33.66 60.99 8.08
N CYS A 17 -33.63 61.46 6.83
CA CYS A 17 -34.04 60.67 5.66
C CYS A 17 -33.12 59.46 5.38
N PHE A 18 -31.82 59.53 5.71
CA PHE A 18 -30.90 58.41 5.50
C PHE A 18 -30.99 57.33 6.59
N VAL A 19 -31.39 57.69 7.82
CA VAL A 19 -31.49 56.75 8.95
C VAL A 19 -32.86 56.06 9.01
N VAL A 20 -33.93 56.69 8.50
CA VAL A 20 -35.27 56.07 8.41
C VAL A 20 -35.41 55.17 7.17
N SER A 21 -34.58 55.35 6.14
CA SER A 21 -34.58 54.48 4.94
C SER A 21 -33.73 53.21 5.07
N ALA A 22 -32.84 53.14 6.07
CA ALA A 22 -31.98 51.97 6.33
C ALA A 22 -32.56 51.01 7.39
N SER A 23 -33.57 51.44 8.16
CA SER A 23 -34.09 50.70 9.31
C SER A 23 -35.52 50.16 9.11
N LEU A 24 -36.17 50.46 7.98
CA LEU A 24 -37.49 49.94 7.58
C LEU A 24 -37.42 48.91 6.45
N LEU A 25 -36.23 48.35 6.18
CA LEU A 25 -36.00 47.30 5.20
C LEU A 25 -35.18 46.14 5.80
N TYR A 26 -35.47 45.77 7.06
CA TYR A 26 -34.81 44.64 7.72
C TYR A 26 -35.72 43.83 8.67
N LEU A 27 -37.04 43.90 8.52
CA LEU A 27 -37.94 42.92 9.13
C LEU A 27 -39.02 42.52 8.11
N LEU A 28 -39.04 41.22 7.79
CA LEU A 28 -39.88 40.50 6.82
C LEU A 28 -39.50 40.65 5.33
N TYR A 29 -38.37 40.05 4.96
CA TYR A 29 -38.40 38.71 4.37
C TYR A 29 -37.25 37.93 5.01
N ALA A 30 -37.57 37.03 5.95
CA ALA A 30 -36.73 35.86 6.10
C ALA A 30 -36.79 35.16 4.75
N GLN A 31 -35.77 35.35 3.93
CA GLN A 31 -35.68 34.67 2.64
C GLN A 31 -35.57 33.19 2.96
N THR A 32 -36.71 32.52 2.81
CA THR A 32 -36.91 31.09 3.03
C THR A 32 -35.87 30.31 2.24
N ALA A 33 -35.18 29.39 2.92
CA ALA A 33 -34.37 28.29 2.41
C ALA A 33 -33.63 28.54 1.08
N PHE A 34 -32.31 28.75 1.13
CA PHE A 34 -31.47 28.49 -0.05
C PHE A 34 -31.68 27.04 -0.46
N ALA A 35 -32.43 26.81 -1.55
CA ALA A 35 -32.58 25.46 -2.09
C ALA A 35 -31.20 24.96 -2.53
N ALA A 36 -30.86 23.72 -2.13
CA ALA A 36 -29.61 23.09 -2.54
C ALA A 36 -29.49 22.92 -4.06
N ILE A 37 -30.64 22.89 -4.74
CA ILE A 37 -30.77 22.87 -6.19
C ILE A 37 -30.78 24.29 -6.74
N THR A 38 -29.87 24.58 -7.66
CA THR A 38 -29.84 25.85 -8.40
C THR A 38 -30.62 25.74 -9.70
N ILE A 39 -31.35 26.80 -10.03
CA ILE A 39 -32.19 26.86 -11.24
C ILE A 39 -31.40 27.52 -12.35
N GLY A 40 -31.33 26.86 -13.50
CA GLY A 40 -30.72 27.36 -14.73
C GLY A 40 -31.72 28.05 -15.65
N ASN A 41 -31.44 27.98 -16.95
CA ASN A 41 -32.25 28.67 -17.94
C ASN A 41 -33.67 28.10 -17.99
N THR A 42 -34.62 28.97 -18.35
CA THR A 42 -35.99 28.61 -18.71
C THR A 42 -36.22 29.00 -20.16
N SER A 43 -36.80 28.10 -20.95
CA SER A 43 -37.32 28.41 -22.29
C SER A 43 -38.66 27.72 -22.48
N PHE A 44 -39.46 28.21 -23.43
CA PHE A 44 -40.82 27.73 -23.60
C PHE A 44 -41.32 27.99 -25.02
N GLY A 45 -42.41 27.34 -25.38
CA GLY A 45 -43.12 27.57 -26.63
C GLY A 45 -44.53 26.98 -26.60
N ASP A 46 -45.34 27.38 -27.56
CA ASP A 46 -46.67 26.81 -27.79
C ASP A 46 -46.77 26.21 -29.19
N SER A 47 -47.57 25.16 -29.29
CA SER A 47 -47.72 24.36 -30.51
C SER A 47 -48.46 25.04 -31.66
N GLY A 48 -49.28 26.08 -31.40
CA GLY A 48 -50.24 26.59 -32.37
C GLY A 48 -51.22 25.53 -32.95
N GLY A 49 -51.28 24.31 -32.39
CA GLY A 49 -52.04 23.18 -32.94
C GLY A 49 -51.23 22.12 -33.73
N GLY A 50 -49.89 22.22 -33.78
CA GLY A 50 -49.00 21.28 -34.49
C GLY A 50 -47.86 20.69 -33.63
N ALA A 51 -46.80 20.18 -34.27
CA ALA A 51 -45.59 19.74 -33.57
C ALA A 51 -44.79 20.95 -33.04
N LEU A 52 -44.19 20.83 -31.85
CA LEU A 52 -43.48 21.93 -31.19
C LEU A 52 -41.98 21.61 -31.08
N SER A 53 -41.15 22.55 -31.55
CA SER A 53 -39.70 22.53 -31.35
C SER A 53 -39.22 23.92 -30.96
N PHE A 54 -38.46 24.03 -29.87
CA PHE A 54 -37.89 25.30 -29.40
C PHE A 54 -36.50 25.10 -28.81
N SER A 55 -35.69 26.16 -28.84
CA SER A 55 -34.31 26.13 -28.34
C SER A 55 -34.26 26.20 -26.81
N HIS A 56 -33.39 25.41 -26.20
CA HIS A 56 -33.06 25.48 -24.78
C HIS A 56 -31.55 25.40 -24.58
N THR A 57 -31.01 26.20 -23.68
CA THR A 57 -29.59 26.18 -23.31
C THR A 57 -29.41 25.61 -21.92
N VAL A 58 -28.75 24.46 -21.83
CA VAL A 58 -28.33 23.86 -20.56
C VAL A 58 -26.97 24.45 -20.17
N GLY A 59 -26.91 25.12 -19.01
CA GLY A 59 -25.67 25.70 -18.48
C GLY A 59 -24.66 24.66 -17.97
N ALA A 60 -23.43 25.10 -17.70
CA ALA A 60 -22.29 24.23 -17.35
C ALA A 60 -22.27 23.72 -15.88
N GLY A 61 -23.38 23.82 -15.13
CA GLY A 61 -23.41 23.36 -13.74
C GLY A 61 -23.28 21.84 -13.58
N SER A 62 -22.92 21.40 -12.37
CA SER A 62 -22.83 19.97 -12.00
C SER A 62 -24.21 19.37 -11.73
N ASN A 63 -24.31 18.03 -11.85
CA ASN A 63 -25.50 17.25 -11.47
C ASN A 63 -26.80 17.81 -12.04
N ARG A 64 -26.87 17.77 -13.38
CA ARG A 64 -27.90 18.45 -14.17
C ARG A 64 -29.18 17.62 -14.27
N VAL A 65 -30.32 18.28 -14.23
CA VAL A 65 -31.60 17.71 -14.68
C VAL A 65 -32.33 18.75 -15.52
N LEU A 66 -32.86 18.34 -16.66
CA LEU A 66 -33.80 19.14 -17.46
C LEU A 66 -35.21 18.64 -17.17
N ILE A 67 -36.12 19.54 -16.79
CA ILE A 67 -37.55 19.25 -16.67
C ILE A 67 -38.30 19.92 -17.80
N VAL A 68 -39.19 19.19 -18.45
CA VAL A 68 -40.11 19.71 -19.46
C VAL A 68 -41.55 19.47 -18.99
N GLY A 69 -42.23 20.56 -18.66
CA GLY A 69 -43.65 20.57 -18.32
C GLY A 69 -44.47 20.90 -19.55
N ILE A 70 -45.49 20.08 -19.83
CA ILE A 70 -46.38 20.25 -20.97
C ILE A 70 -47.81 20.42 -20.47
N SER A 71 -48.40 21.56 -20.79
CA SER A 71 -49.80 21.92 -20.50
C SER A 71 -50.63 21.71 -21.76
N ILE A 72 -51.71 20.94 -21.68
CA ILE A 72 -52.40 20.38 -22.86
C ILE A 72 -53.89 20.69 -22.77
N ASP A 73 -54.50 21.07 -23.91
CA ASP A 73 -55.93 21.35 -23.99
C ASP A 73 -56.80 20.12 -23.68
N ARG A 74 -58.12 20.35 -23.62
CA ARG A 74 -59.11 19.31 -23.39
C ARG A 74 -58.98 18.22 -24.45
N THR A 75 -58.93 17.00 -23.97
CA THR A 75 -58.96 15.82 -24.83
C THR A 75 -59.51 14.63 -24.06
N THR A 76 -60.00 13.64 -24.80
CA THR A 76 -60.46 12.36 -24.27
C THR A 76 -59.32 11.36 -24.13
N MET A 77 -58.16 11.61 -24.75
CA MET A 77 -56.99 10.73 -24.64
C MET A 77 -56.21 10.98 -23.34
N VAL A 78 -55.73 9.89 -22.75
CA VAL A 78 -54.95 9.92 -21.50
C VAL A 78 -53.46 10.18 -21.81
N ASN A 79 -52.93 9.57 -22.88
CA ASN A 79 -51.55 9.73 -23.33
C ASN A 79 -51.50 10.57 -24.60
N VAL A 80 -51.30 11.88 -24.43
CA VAL A 80 -51.37 12.86 -25.52
C VAL A 80 -49.99 13.16 -26.12
N ILE A 81 -48.92 12.96 -25.35
CA ILE A 81 -47.53 13.19 -25.78
C ILE A 81 -46.84 11.84 -25.88
N SER A 82 -46.37 11.48 -27.08
CA SER A 82 -45.68 10.20 -27.32
C SER A 82 -44.20 10.28 -26.99
N SER A 83 -43.56 11.43 -27.20
CA SER A 83 -42.15 11.61 -26.88
C SER A 83 -41.79 13.07 -26.66
N VAL A 84 -40.76 13.27 -25.85
CA VAL A 84 -40.05 14.53 -25.70
C VAL A 84 -38.57 14.25 -25.85
N THR A 85 -37.86 15.05 -26.62
CA THR A 85 -36.40 14.92 -26.79
C THR A 85 -35.70 16.25 -26.55
N TYR A 86 -34.42 16.18 -26.16
CA TYR A 86 -33.51 17.32 -26.11
C TYR A 86 -32.24 16.97 -26.89
N GLY A 87 -31.94 17.71 -27.97
CA GLY A 87 -30.82 17.39 -28.85
C GLY A 87 -30.85 15.97 -29.41
N GLY A 88 -32.06 15.43 -29.63
CA GLY A 88 -32.29 14.05 -30.07
C GLY A 88 -32.28 12.99 -28.96
N THR A 89 -31.91 13.34 -27.72
CA THR A 89 -31.96 12.42 -26.57
C THR A 89 -33.36 12.38 -25.97
N THR A 90 -33.97 11.19 -25.87
CA THR A 90 -35.32 11.00 -25.31
C THR A 90 -35.37 11.27 -23.81
N LEU A 91 -36.36 12.05 -23.38
CA LEU A 91 -36.68 12.28 -21.98
C LEU A 91 -37.53 11.14 -21.40
N THR A 92 -37.42 10.93 -20.10
CA THR A 92 -38.25 9.98 -19.34
C THR A 92 -39.48 10.68 -18.79
N ASN A 93 -40.67 10.09 -18.98
CA ASN A 93 -41.91 10.60 -18.40
C ASN A 93 -41.87 10.48 -16.87
N ILE A 94 -42.23 11.57 -16.19
CA ILE A 94 -42.36 11.63 -14.72
C ILE A 94 -43.78 11.27 -14.31
N GLY A 95 -44.76 11.84 -15.01
CA GLY A 95 -46.17 11.57 -14.76
C GLY A 95 -47.09 12.42 -15.62
N ASN A 96 -48.36 12.03 -15.56
CA ASN A 96 -49.48 12.64 -16.28
C ASN A 96 -50.66 12.80 -15.31
N THR A 97 -51.52 13.79 -15.53
CA THR A 97 -52.80 13.87 -14.82
C THR A 97 -53.77 12.78 -15.30
N ALA A 98 -54.35 12.02 -14.37
CA ALA A 98 -55.46 11.10 -14.61
C ALA A 98 -56.80 11.85 -14.51
N GLY A 99 -57.30 12.38 -15.63
CA GLY A 99 -58.61 13.01 -15.70
C GLY A 99 -59.64 12.16 -16.47
N SER A 100 -60.93 12.38 -16.21
CA SER A 100 -62.05 11.85 -17.01
C SER A 100 -62.08 12.47 -18.42
N SER A 101 -62.92 11.95 -19.33
CA SER A 101 -63.01 12.43 -20.72
C SER A 101 -63.21 13.96 -20.80
N ASN A 102 -62.44 14.63 -21.66
CA ASN A 102 -62.57 16.07 -22.01
C ASN A 102 -62.15 17.09 -20.92
N THR A 103 -61.17 16.74 -20.08
CA THR A 103 -60.57 17.66 -19.09
C THR A 103 -59.19 18.16 -19.53
N MET A 104 -58.69 19.24 -18.94
CA MET A 104 -57.30 19.68 -19.13
C MET A 104 -56.32 18.54 -18.82
N ARG A 105 -55.13 18.59 -19.41
CA ARG A 105 -54.09 17.58 -19.19
C ARG A 105 -52.75 18.26 -18.96
N ILE A 106 -51.91 17.61 -18.18
CA ILE A 106 -50.48 17.91 -18.14
C ILE A 106 -49.66 16.64 -18.37
N SER A 107 -48.40 16.85 -18.74
CA SER A 107 -47.36 15.82 -18.78
C SER A 107 -46.05 16.44 -18.29
N LEU A 108 -45.34 15.73 -17.43
CA LEU A 108 -44.04 16.18 -16.93
C LEU A 108 -42.96 15.18 -17.33
N TRP A 109 -41.82 15.66 -17.80
CA TRP A 109 -40.72 14.85 -18.36
C TRP A 109 -39.37 15.29 -17.80
N ARG A 110 -38.42 14.36 -17.69
CA ARG A 110 -37.05 14.65 -17.25
C ARG A 110 -35.98 14.12 -18.19
N LEU A 111 -34.85 14.81 -18.26
CA LEU A 111 -33.56 14.25 -18.69
C LEU A 111 -32.55 14.41 -17.55
N VAL A 112 -31.93 13.31 -17.13
CA VAL A 112 -30.82 13.32 -16.16
C VAL A 112 -29.51 13.53 -16.91
N ASN A 113 -28.62 14.34 -16.36
CA ASN A 113 -27.33 14.71 -16.93
C ASN A 113 -27.39 15.19 -18.40
N PRO A 114 -28.30 16.11 -18.78
CA PRO A 114 -28.36 16.63 -20.14
C PRO A 114 -27.01 17.24 -20.59
N ALA A 115 -26.73 17.17 -21.89
CA ALA A 115 -25.55 17.79 -22.48
C ALA A 115 -25.58 19.32 -22.31
N VAL A 116 -24.43 19.90 -21.95
CA VAL A 116 -24.25 21.35 -21.84
C VAL A 116 -24.27 21.98 -23.23
N GLY A 117 -24.83 23.19 -23.33
CA GLY A 117 -24.94 23.92 -24.58
C GLY A 117 -26.39 24.10 -25.02
N THR A 118 -26.57 24.57 -26.25
CA THR A 118 -27.89 24.85 -26.82
C THR A 118 -28.33 23.71 -27.73
N ALA A 119 -29.52 23.17 -27.49
CA ALA A 119 -30.17 22.22 -28.37
C ALA A 119 -31.70 22.40 -28.36
N ASN A 120 -32.38 21.78 -29.33
CA ASN A 120 -33.83 21.86 -29.40
C ASN A 120 -34.49 20.87 -28.44
N VAL A 121 -35.49 21.36 -27.71
CA VAL A 121 -36.54 20.55 -27.11
C VAL A 121 -37.60 20.29 -28.18
N VAL A 122 -37.88 19.02 -28.46
CA VAL A 122 -38.90 18.62 -29.44
C VAL A 122 -39.98 17.82 -28.72
N VAL A 123 -41.22 18.26 -28.84
CA VAL A 123 -42.41 17.60 -28.28
C VAL A 123 -43.22 17.00 -29.43
N THR A 124 -43.48 15.70 -29.34
CA THR A 124 -44.26 14.97 -30.36
C THR A 124 -45.60 14.52 -29.77
N PRO A 125 -46.73 15.05 -30.27
CA PRO A 125 -48.05 14.62 -29.83
C PRO A 125 -48.45 13.29 -30.48
N SER A 126 -49.27 12.51 -29.77
CA SER A 126 -49.88 11.27 -30.27
C SER A 126 -51.13 11.51 -31.12
N ILE A 127 -51.60 12.76 -31.19
CA ILE A 127 -52.74 13.20 -31.98
C ILE A 127 -52.42 14.49 -32.73
N ASN A 128 -53.03 14.63 -33.89
CA ASN A 128 -52.97 15.87 -34.67
C ASN A 128 -53.95 16.91 -34.09
N ASN A 129 -53.68 18.20 -34.30
CA ASN A 129 -54.57 19.31 -33.97
C ASN A 129 -54.91 19.47 -32.48
N ILE A 130 -53.99 19.10 -31.58
CA ILE A 130 -54.10 19.42 -30.15
C ILE A 130 -53.26 20.66 -29.83
N LYS A 131 -53.85 21.62 -29.13
CA LYS A 131 -53.10 22.75 -28.58
C LYS A 131 -52.40 22.29 -27.29
N TYR A 132 -51.16 22.72 -27.12
CA TYR A 132 -50.38 22.57 -25.90
C TYR A 132 -49.28 23.62 -25.82
N VAL A 133 -48.83 23.86 -24.59
CA VAL A 133 -47.71 24.71 -24.20
C VAL A 133 -46.65 23.80 -23.58
N ALA A 134 -45.38 24.02 -23.89
CA ALA A 134 -44.27 23.36 -23.22
C ALA A 134 -43.30 24.38 -22.64
N GLY A 135 -42.87 24.15 -21.40
CA GLY A 135 -41.78 24.89 -20.77
C GLY A 135 -40.67 23.94 -20.33
N ALA A 136 -39.42 24.31 -20.61
CA ALA A 136 -38.22 23.59 -20.26
C ALA A 136 -37.37 24.39 -19.27
N VAL A 137 -36.97 23.77 -18.17
CA VAL A 137 -36.15 24.38 -17.12
C VAL A 137 -35.00 23.45 -16.77
N SER A 138 -33.77 23.99 -16.78
CA SER A 138 -32.57 23.27 -16.31
C SER A 138 -32.37 23.47 -14.81
N TYR A 139 -31.88 22.44 -14.13
CA TYR A 139 -31.57 22.44 -12.69
C TYR A 139 -30.18 21.85 -12.45
N PHE A 140 -29.47 22.32 -11.41
CA PHE A 140 -28.12 21.92 -11.02
C PHE A 140 -28.09 21.48 -9.56
N GLY A 141 -27.19 20.56 -9.21
CA GLY A 141 -27.11 20.00 -7.86
C GLY A 141 -28.24 19.02 -7.53
N VAL A 142 -28.83 18.37 -8.54
CA VAL A 142 -29.91 17.38 -8.36
C VAL A 142 -29.31 15.97 -8.28
N ASP A 143 -29.80 15.10 -7.39
CA ASP A 143 -29.37 13.70 -7.32
C ASP A 143 -29.51 13.02 -8.69
N GLN A 144 -28.41 12.44 -9.19
CA GLN A 144 -28.37 11.80 -10.51
C GLN A 144 -28.87 10.35 -10.48
N THR A 145 -29.08 9.77 -9.29
CA THR A 145 -29.54 8.40 -9.10
C THR A 145 -31.03 8.35 -8.75
N THR A 146 -31.46 9.14 -7.76
CA THR A 146 -32.86 9.27 -7.35
C THR A 146 -33.36 10.72 -7.40
N PRO A 147 -33.39 11.36 -8.60
CA PRO A 147 -33.63 12.79 -8.75
C PRO A 147 -34.97 13.30 -8.23
N LEU A 148 -35.97 12.43 -8.06
CA LEU A 148 -37.36 12.80 -7.84
C LEU A 148 -37.96 12.21 -6.56
N GLY A 149 -38.91 12.94 -6.00
CA GLY A 149 -39.95 12.43 -5.09
C GLY A 149 -41.15 11.83 -5.85
N SER A 150 -42.23 11.58 -5.11
CA SER A 150 -43.48 11.06 -5.70
C SER A 150 -44.18 12.15 -6.52
N PHE A 151 -44.60 11.81 -7.74
CA PHE A 151 -45.39 12.70 -8.56
C PHE A 151 -46.82 12.82 -8.01
N ALA A 152 -47.33 14.05 -7.93
CA ALA A 152 -48.70 14.34 -7.53
C ALA A 152 -49.41 15.14 -8.62
N ALA A 153 -50.71 14.89 -8.81
CA ALA A 153 -51.50 15.57 -9.82
C ALA A 153 -52.94 15.76 -9.35
N ALA A 154 -53.59 16.83 -9.84
CA ALA A 154 -54.98 17.14 -9.57
C ALA A 154 -55.65 17.78 -10.80
N THR A 155 -56.98 17.67 -10.85
CA THR A 155 -57.81 18.35 -11.86
C THR A 155 -59.01 18.99 -11.18
N GLY A 156 -59.58 20.02 -11.78
CA GLY A 156 -60.76 20.69 -11.22
C GLY A 156 -61.32 21.78 -12.14
N GLY A 157 -62.27 22.55 -11.62
CA GLY A 157 -62.89 23.69 -12.30
C GLY A 157 -63.05 24.94 -11.42
N SER A 158 -62.45 24.94 -10.23
CA SER A 158 -62.35 26.13 -9.38
C SER A 158 -61.42 27.18 -10.00
N GLY A 159 -61.52 28.43 -9.55
CA GLY A 159 -60.54 29.48 -9.89
C GLY A 159 -59.14 29.26 -9.28
N THR A 160 -58.91 28.14 -8.60
CA THR A 160 -57.69 27.86 -7.82
C THR A 160 -57.12 26.47 -8.13
N PRO A 161 -56.38 26.29 -9.24
CA PRO A 161 -55.60 25.08 -9.47
C PRO A 161 -54.67 24.80 -8.30
N THR A 162 -54.70 23.59 -7.74
CA THR A 162 -53.88 23.24 -6.57
C THR A 162 -53.56 21.75 -6.48
N VAL A 163 -52.37 21.42 -5.99
CA VAL A 163 -51.94 20.06 -5.65
C VAL A 163 -50.93 20.07 -4.50
N ASN A 164 -51.06 19.09 -3.60
CA ASN A 164 -50.10 18.85 -2.53
C ASN A 164 -49.04 17.85 -2.96
N VAL A 165 -47.78 18.18 -2.72
CA VAL A 165 -46.62 17.36 -3.06
C VAL A 165 -45.88 17.00 -1.78
N SER A 166 -45.60 15.72 -1.57
CA SER A 166 -44.69 15.28 -0.52
C SER A 166 -43.25 15.62 -0.92
N SER A 167 -42.53 16.31 -0.04
CA SER A 167 -41.13 16.72 -0.26
C SER A 167 -40.39 16.81 1.08
N ALA A 168 -39.13 17.25 1.05
CA ALA A 168 -38.34 17.61 2.23
C ALA A 168 -37.89 19.08 2.18
N ALA A 169 -37.44 19.63 3.32
CA ALA A 169 -37.04 21.03 3.47
C ALA A 169 -35.95 21.54 2.50
N ASN A 170 -35.21 20.63 1.85
CA ASN A 170 -34.11 20.96 0.93
C ASN A 170 -34.35 20.52 -0.51
N ASP A 171 -35.52 19.90 -0.76
CA ASP A 171 -35.96 19.62 -2.12
C ASP A 171 -36.33 20.94 -2.83
N LEU A 172 -36.53 20.85 -4.15
CA LEU A 172 -37.16 21.91 -4.92
C LEU A 172 -38.40 21.33 -5.61
N VAL A 173 -39.59 21.81 -5.25
CA VAL A 173 -40.83 21.35 -5.89
C VAL A 173 -41.02 22.12 -7.18
N VAL A 174 -41.32 21.40 -8.26
CA VAL A 174 -41.57 21.96 -9.60
C VAL A 174 -42.96 21.54 -10.05
N ASP A 175 -43.68 22.44 -10.73
CA ASP A 175 -45.01 22.14 -11.26
C ASP A 175 -45.21 22.54 -12.72
N VAL A 176 -46.25 21.97 -13.29
CA VAL A 176 -46.87 22.37 -14.54
C VAL A 176 -48.37 22.43 -14.35
N VAL A 177 -48.99 23.50 -14.86
CA VAL A 177 -50.44 23.72 -14.83
C VAL A 177 -50.97 24.03 -16.23
N ALA A 178 -52.16 23.53 -16.52
CA ALA A 178 -52.96 23.84 -17.69
C ALA A 178 -54.31 24.40 -17.25
N VAL A 179 -54.75 25.52 -17.82
CA VAL A 179 -56.06 26.14 -17.57
C VAL A 179 -56.74 26.44 -18.90
N GLY A 180 -57.95 25.91 -19.10
CA GLY A 180 -58.70 26.07 -20.35
C GLY A 180 -59.65 27.27 -20.32
N GLY A 181 -60.02 27.78 -21.50
CA GLY A 181 -61.00 28.88 -21.61
C GLY A 181 -60.38 30.28 -21.49
N ALA A 182 -59.10 30.40 -21.86
CA ALA A 182 -58.40 31.67 -21.83
C ALA A 182 -58.86 32.64 -22.92
N LEU A 183 -59.02 33.91 -22.54
CA LEU A 183 -59.17 35.04 -23.45
C LEU A 183 -57.84 35.79 -23.57
N LEU A 184 -57.70 36.62 -24.61
CA LEU A 184 -56.51 37.44 -24.79
C LEU A 184 -56.23 38.33 -23.58
N GLY A 185 -54.97 38.39 -23.18
CA GLY A 185 -54.52 39.19 -22.04
C GLY A 185 -54.71 38.51 -20.67
N ASN A 186 -55.44 37.38 -20.61
CA ASN A 186 -55.58 36.64 -19.37
C ASN A 186 -54.25 36.01 -18.93
N SER A 187 -54.02 35.96 -17.63
CA SER A 187 -52.89 35.26 -17.00
C SER A 187 -53.34 34.65 -15.68
N ILE A 188 -52.55 33.71 -15.17
CA ILE A 188 -52.69 33.13 -13.83
C ILE A 188 -51.53 33.56 -12.95
N ALA A 189 -51.72 33.62 -11.64
CA ALA A 189 -50.65 33.96 -10.69
C ALA A 189 -50.27 32.74 -9.86
N PRO A 190 -48.97 32.46 -9.63
CA PRO A 190 -48.57 31.38 -8.72
C PRO A 190 -48.95 31.74 -7.27
N GLY A 191 -49.12 30.74 -6.42
CA GLY A 191 -49.37 30.92 -4.99
C GLY A 191 -48.19 31.58 -4.24
N ALA A 192 -48.42 31.91 -2.98
CA ALA A 192 -47.37 32.47 -2.13
C ALA A 192 -46.22 31.45 -1.95
N GLY A 193 -44.97 31.89 -2.03
CA GLY A 193 -43.78 31.03 -1.92
C GLY A 193 -43.32 30.42 -3.24
N GLN A 194 -44.20 30.35 -4.25
CA GLN A 194 -43.86 29.88 -5.59
C GLN A 194 -43.20 30.97 -6.44
N THR A 195 -42.22 30.59 -7.24
CA THR A 195 -41.59 31.43 -8.26
C THR A 195 -41.99 30.96 -9.65
N GLN A 196 -42.69 31.80 -10.41
CA GLN A 196 -43.06 31.53 -11.80
C GLN A 196 -41.83 31.33 -12.68
N ARG A 197 -41.86 30.31 -13.54
CA ARG A 197 -40.84 30.04 -14.57
C ARG A 197 -41.33 30.43 -15.95
N TYR A 198 -42.55 30.07 -16.29
CA TYR A 198 -43.20 30.47 -17.53
C TYR A 198 -44.72 30.54 -17.35
N ASN A 199 -45.39 31.33 -18.19
CA ASN A 199 -46.83 31.53 -18.17
C ASN A 199 -47.28 32.05 -19.54
N ILE A 200 -47.86 31.17 -20.34
CA ILE A 200 -48.16 31.43 -21.75
C ILE A 200 -49.64 31.33 -21.97
N ASN A 201 -50.22 32.36 -22.59
CA ASN A 201 -51.59 32.39 -23.05
C ASN A 201 -51.63 32.14 -24.57
N THR A 202 -52.38 31.13 -24.98
CA THR A 202 -52.52 30.71 -26.40
C THR A 202 -53.78 31.24 -27.08
N ALA A 203 -54.54 32.12 -26.42
CA ALA A 203 -55.73 32.74 -27.01
C ALA A 203 -55.36 33.68 -28.16
N THR A 204 -56.29 33.85 -29.11
CA THR A 204 -56.17 34.78 -30.23
C THR A 204 -57.36 35.74 -30.27
N ILE A 205 -57.29 36.77 -31.11
CA ILE A 205 -58.35 37.82 -31.21
C ILE A 205 -59.71 37.21 -31.57
N LEU A 206 -59.71 36.08 -32.28
CA LEU A 206 -60.90 35.44 -32.82
C LEU A 206 -61.16 34.04 -32.23
N GLY A 207 -60.39 33.58 -31.24
CA GLY A 207 -60.50 32.23 -30.70
C GLY A 207 -60.03 32.08 -29.26
N GLY A 208 -60.82 31.37 -28.45
CA GLY A 208 -60.44 30.97 -27.10
C GLY A 208 -59.20 30.07 -27.08
N GLY A 209 -58.45 30.13 -25.98
CA GLY A 209 -57.22 29.37 -25.79
C GLY A 209 -57.13 28.67 -24.45
N MET A 210 -55.90 28.29 -24.11
CA MET A 210 -55.50 27.83 -22.78
C MET A 210 -54.34 28.67 -22.26
N ILE A 211 -54.13 28.59 -20.96
CA ILE A 211 -52.90 29.02 -20.32
C ILE A 211 -52.10 27.79 -19.87
N GLY A 212 -50.83 27.76 -20.25
CA GLY A 212 -49.85 26.81 -19.74
C GLY A 212 -48.79 27.54 -18.93
N ALA A 213 -48.56 27.08 -17.70
CA ALA A 213 -47.57 27.70 -16.82
C ALA A 213 -46.82 26.65 -16.01
N GLY A 214 -45.70 27.07 -15.43
CA GLY A 214 -44.91 26.27 -14.50
C GLY A 214 -44.15 27.17 -13.54
N SER A 215 -43.91 26.65 -12.36
CA SER A 215 -43.30 27.34 -11.24
C SER A 215 -42.42 26.39 -10.43
N THR A 216 -41.72 26.96 -9.45
CA THR A 216 -40.94 26.21 -8.48
C THR A 216 -41.15 26.77 -7.08
N GLU A 217 -41.07 25.94 -6.06
CA GLU A 217 -41.14 26.35 -4.66
C GLU A 217 -40.08 25.61 -3.83
N PRO A 218 -39.43 26.26 -2.86
CA PRO A 218 -38.58 25.57 -1.89
C PRO A 218 -39.33 24.43 -1.20
N GLY A 219 -38.66 23.31 -1.00
CA GLY A 219 -39.26 22.14 -0.37
C GLY A 219 -39.64 22.37 1.10
N ALA A 220 -40.65 21.63 1.53
CA ALA A 220 -41.07 21.45 2.92
C ALA A 220 -41.56 20.00 3.08
N ALA A 221 -41.97 19.56 4.27
CA ALA A 221 -42.54 18.20 4.44
C ALA A 221 -43.72 17.94 3.48
N THR A 222 -44.51 18.97 3.21
CA THR A 222 -45.49 19.01 2.13
C THR A 222 -45.53 20.42 1.56
N VAL A 223 -45.50 20.53 0.24
CA VAL A 223 -45.62 21.80 -0.49
C VAL A 223 -46.94 21.82 -1.23
N THR A 224 -47.66 22.94 -1.15
CA THR A 224 -48.92 23.14 -1.87
C THR A 224 -48.66 24.00 -3.09
N MET A 225 -48.51 23.38 -4.25
CA MET A 225 -48.41 24.12 -5.51
C MET A 225 -49.80 24.63 -5.88
N SER A 226 -49.94 25.93 -6.05
CA SER A 226 -51.24 26.55 -6.34
C SER A 226 -51.13 27.70 -7.35
N TRP A 227 -52.25 27.97 -8.02
CA TRP A 227 -52.38 29.09 -8.93
C TRP A 227 -53.71 29.78 -8.70
N THR A 228 -53.76 31.08 -9.00
CA THR A 228 -54.99 31.87 -8.98
C THR A 228 -55.36 32.28 -10.39
N GLN A 229 -56.57 31.93 -10.80
CA GLN A 229 -57.19 32.43 -12.02
C GLN A 229 -57.78 33.82 -11.73
N ASN A 230 -57.28 34.87 -12.38
CA ASN A 230 -57.78 36.23 -12.17
C ASN A 230 -59.19 36.42 -12.74
N GLY A 231 -60.23 36.07 -11.95
CA GLY A 231 -61.64 36.48 -12.05
C GLY A 231 -62.45 36.08 -13.29
N LEU A 232 -61.87 36.15 -14.49
CA LEU A 232 -62.54 36.03 -15.80
C LEU A 232 -62.39 34.64 -16.45
N LEU A 233 -61.61 33.75 -15.85
CA LEU A 233 -61.25 32.45 -16.43
C LEU A 233 -62.10 31.31 -15.88
N ASN A 234 -62.14 31.12 -14.54
CA ASN A 234 -62.75 29.99 -13.80
C ASN A 234 -62.90 28.70 -14.63
N GLY A 235 -61.82 28.37 -15.34
CA GLY A 235 -61.79 27.35 -16.36
C GLY A 235 -61.38 26.02 -15.77
N PRO A 236 -61.69 24.90 -16.45
CA PRO A 236 -61.16 23.62 -16.06
C PRO A 236 -59.64 23.66 -16.08
N TRP A 237 -59.04 22.97 -15.13
CA TRP A 237 -57.60 22.97 -14.92
C TRP A 237 -57.07 21.58 -14.62
N ALA A 238 -55.79 21.40 -14.92
CA ALA A 238 -54.98 20.25 -14.55
C ALA A 238 -53.64 20.76 -14.04
N ILE A 239 -53.15 20.21 -12.94
CA ILE A 239 -51.85 20.55 -12.37
C ILE A 239 -51.14 19.26 -11.98
N GLY A 240 -49.83 19.24 -12.15
CA GLY A 240 -49.00 18.18 -11.64
C GLY A 240 -47.65 18.70 -11.22
N ALA A 241 -47.09 18.08 -10.20
CA ALA A 241 -45.91 18.56 -9.53
C ALA A 241 -45.08 17.40 -8.96
N VAL A 242 -43.79 17.65 -8.79
CA VAL A 242 -42.85 16.67 -8.23
C VAL A 242 -41.74 17.41 -7.48
N ALA A 243 -41.21 16.79 -6.44
CA ALA A 243 -40.02 17.27 -5.74
C ALA A 243 -38.75 16.83 -6.48
N LEU A 244 -37.81 17.74 -6.72
CA LEU A 244 -36.43 17.44 -7.10
C LEU A 244 -35.58 17.31 -5.84
N LYS A 245 -34.80 16.23 -5.74
CA LYS A 245 -33.93 15.97 -4.58
C LYS A 245 -32.51 16.49 -4.82
N PRO A 246 -31.89 17.16 -3.85
CA PRO A 246 -30.51 17.63 -3.98
C PRO A 246 -29.51 16.47 -4.00
N ALA A 247 -28.34 16.69 -4.59
CA ALA A 247 -27.33 15.65 -4.70
C ALA A 247 -26.68 15.34 -3.34
N PRO A 248 -26.61 14.05 -2.93
CA PRO A 248 -25.99 13.65 -1.67
C PRO A 248 -24.47 13.87 -1.68
N PRO A 249 -23.79 13.95 -0.51
CA PRO A 249 -22.33 14.02 -0.47
C PRO A 249 -21.70 12.78 -1.13
N THR A 250 -20.50 12.92 -1.68
CA THR A 250 -19.72 11.76 -2.16
C THR A 250 -18.47 11.55 -1.32
N ILE A 251 -18.08 10.30 -1.08
CA ILE A 251 -16.86 9.95 -0.33
C ILE A 251 -15.91 9.10 -1.18
N THR A 252 -14.61 9.36 -1.04
CA THR A 252 -13.52 8.52 -1.55
C THR A 252 -12.54 8.23 -0.40
N LYS A 253 -11.77 7.15 -0.54
CA LYS A 253 -10.90 6.62 0.51
C LYS A 253 -9.58 6.15 -0.09
N VAL A 254 -8.46 6.38 0.61
CA VAL A 254 -7.14 5.89 0.20
C VAL A 254 -6.26 5.57 1.40
N PHE A 255 -5.36 4.59 1.27
CA PHE A 255 -4.26 4.33 2.19
C PHE A 255 -2.95 4.84 1.59
N ASN A 256 -2.15 5.57 2.36
CA ASN A 256 -0.82 6.02 1.94
C ASN A 256 0.22 5.88 3.07
N PRO A 257 1.24 5.00 2.92
CA PRO A 257 1.38 4.02 1.85
C PRO A 257 0.27 2.95 1.88
N ASN A 258 -0.05 2.35 0.74
CA ASN A 258 -1.04 1.26 0.64
C ASN A 258 -0.44 -0.14 0.92
N THR A 259 0.87 -0.21 1.17
CA THR A 259 1.59 -1.42 1.56
C THR A 259 2.51 -1.08 2.73
N ILE A 260 2.46 -1.87 3.79
CA ILE A 260 3.26 -1.69 5.00
C ILE A 260 3.75 -3.04 5.53
N GLY A 261 4.81 -3.04 6.35
CA GLY A 261 5.13 -4.18 7.19
C GLY A 261 4.19 -4.28 8.39
N VAL A 262 4.09 -5.47 8.98
CA VAL A 262 3.41 -5.63 10.29
C VAL A 262 3.93 -4.60 11.30
N ASN A 263 2.99 -4.00 12.03
CA ASN A 263 3.18 -2.94 13.03
C ASN A 263 3.75 -1.60 12.49
N ASN A 264 3.91 -1.43 11.18
CA ASN A 264 4.18 -0.13 10.59
C ASN A 264 2.86 0.64 10.42
N ASN A 265 2.95 1.94 10.11
CA ASN A 265 1.79 2.82 9.99
C ASN A 265 1.45 3.10 8.52
N SER A 266 0.15 3.19 8.24
CA SER A 266 -0.41 3.76 7.01
C SER A 266 -1.35 4.91 7.37
N VAL A 267 -1.42 5.94 6.54
CA VAL A 267 -2.40 7.02 6.70
C VAL A 267 -3.62 6.68 5.85
N LEU A 268 -4.75 6.48 6.53
CA LEU A 268 -6.06 6.33 5.91
C LEU A 268 -6.71 7.71 5.77
N THR A 269 -6.98 8.13 4.54
CA THR A 269 -7.60 9.42 4.21
C THR A 269 -8.95 9.23 3.54
N PHE A 270 -9.95 9.97 4.02
CA PHE A 270 -11.26 10.13 3.40
C PHE A 270 -11.35 11.52 2.81
N THR A 271 -11.83 11.62 1.58
CA THR A 271 -12.18 12.89 0.93
C THR A 271 -13.67 12.89 0.67
N ILE A 272 -14.37 13.84 1.28
CA ILE A 272 -15.82 14.03 1.13
C ILE A 272 -16.06 15.27 0.28
N THR A 273 -16.89 15.15 -0.75
CA THR A 273 -17.22 16.22 -1.68
C THR A 273 -18.67 16.63 -1.52
N ASN A 274 -18.90 17.94 -1.49
CA ASN A 274 -20.23 18.51 -1.68
C ASN A 274 -20.48 18.73 -3.18
N PRO A 275 -21.45 18.06 -3.81
CA PRO A 275 -21.79 18.31 -5.21
C PRO A 275 -22.65 19.55 -5.46
N ASN A 276 -23.13 20.22 -4.41
CA ASN A 276 -24.15 21.27 -4.51
C ASN A 276 -23.51 22.67 -4.64
N PRO A 277 -23.80 23.42 -5.71
CA PRO A 277 -23.09 24.65 -6.03
C PRO A 277 -23.43 25.82 -5.09
N ALA A 278 -24.63 25.83 -4.49
CA ALA A 278 -25.15 26.98 -3.76
C ALA A 278 -25.40 26.73 -2.27
N THR A 279 -25.30 25.48 -1.79
CA THR A 279 -25.67 25.12 -0.41
C THR A 279 -24.61 24.22 0.24
N SER A 280 -24.23 24.53 1.46
CA SER A 280 -23.34 23.69 2.26
C SER A 280 -24.09 22.45 2.73
N LEU A 281 -23.38 21.34 2.86
CA LEU A 281 -23.94 20.13 3.48
C LEU A 281 -23.69 20.17 4.97
N THR A 282 -24.75 20.04 5.76
CA THR A 282 -24.71 20.07 7.22
C THR A 282 -25.12 18.72 7.79
N GLY A 283 -24.67 18.44 9.00
CA GLY A 283 -24.90 17.13 9.62
C GLY A 283 -24.23 16.00 8.84
N ALA A 284 -23.11 16.29 8.16
CA ALA A 284 -22.38 15.28 7.41
C ALA A 284 -21.86 14.21 8.37
N ALA A 285 -22.13 12.94 8.07
CA ALA A 285 -21.79 11.83 8.93
C ALA A 285 -21.47 10.57 8.12
N PHE A 286 -20.53 9.77 8.62
CA PHE A 286 -20.28 8.42 8.16
C PHE A 286 -19.59 7.63 9.28
N SER A 287 -19.65 6.31 9.20
CA SER A 287 -18.85 5.41 10.02
C SER A 287 -18.11 4.44 9.12
N ASP A 288 -16.87 4.14 9.46
CA ASP A 288 -16.06 3.12 8.80
C ASP A 288 -15.60 2.11 9.85
N THR A 289 -16.12 0.88 9.77
CA THR A 289 -15.71 -0.25 10.60
C THR A 289 -14.69 -1.05 9.82
N TYR A 290 -13.48 -1.16 10.37
CA TYR A 290 -12.38 -1.81 9.70
C TYR A 290 -12.56 -3.33 9.68
N PRO A 291 -11.99 -4.04 8.68
CA PRO A 291 -11.86 -5.48 8.77
C PRO A 291 -11.05 -5.88 10.00
N VAL A 292 -11.40 -7.01 10.61
CA VAL A 292 -10.75 -7.54 11.83
C VAL A 292 -9.24 -7.61 11.63
N GLY A 293 -8.47 -7.04 12.57
CA GLY A 293 -7.01 -6.99 12.54
C GLY A 293 -6.43 -5.64 12.11
N LEU A 294 -7.21 -4.77 11.45
CA LEU A 294 -6.85 -3.38 11.18
C LEU A 294 -7.37 -2.48 12.31
N VAL A 295 -6.51 -1.64 12.87
CA VAL A 295 -6.86 -0.74 13.99
C VAL A 295 -6.26 0.65 13.79
N ASN A 296 -6.84 1.65 14.47
CA ASN A 296 -6.19 2.95 14.64
C ASN A 296 -4.88 2.75 15.43
N ALA A 297 -3.80 3.39 14.99
CA ALA A 297 -2.50 3.31 15.65
C ALA A 297 -2.55 3.84 17.10
N ALA A 298 -1.51 3.54 17.90
CA ALA A 298 -1.41 4.05 19.28
C ALA A 298 -1.42 5.60 19.35
N SER A 299 -0.88 6.25 18.32
CA SER A 299 -1.04 7.68 18.05
C SER A 299 -1.77 7.87 16.71
N PRO A 300 -3.11 8.00 16.71
CA PRO A 300 -3.90 8.07 15.49
C PRO A 300 -3.66 9.31 14.64
N SER A 301 -3.10 10.39 15.21
CA SER A 301 -2.78 11.65 14.51
C SER A 301 -3.92 12.15 13.61
N VAL A 302 -5.13 12.21 14.16
CA VAL A 302 -6.35 12.54 13.40
C VAL A 302 -6.26 13.97 12.88
N THR A 303 -6.54 14.15 11.59
CA THR A 303 -6.82 15.48 11.01
C THR A 303 -8.26 15.52 10.48
N ASN A 304 -8.89 16.68 10.58
CA ASN A 304 -10.27 16.87 10.15
C ASN A 304 -10.48 18.30 9.65
N THR A 305 -10.80 18.43 8.36
CA THR A 305 -11.18 19.72 7.74
C THR A 305 -12.68 19.80 7.43
N CYS A 306 -13.45 18.75 7.74
CA CYS A 306 -14.89 18.68 7.53
C CYS A 306 -15.71 19.33 8.65
N GLY A 307 -15.07 19.91 9.68
CA GLY A 307 -15.75 20.32 10.91
C GLY A 307 -16.37 19.14 11.66
N GLY A 308 -17.31 19.40 12.56
CA GLY A 308 -17.96 18.34 13.35
C GLY A 308 -16.99 17.62 14.29
N THR A 309 -17.34 16.38 14.68
CA THR A 309 -16.55 15.56 15.59
C THR A 309 -16.14 14.26 14.93
N VAL A 310 -14.84 13.96 14.97
CA VAL A 310 -14.28 12.67 14.53
C VAL A 310 -13.96 11.80 15.74
N THR A 311 -14.44 10.56 15.73
CA THR A 311 -14.13 9.55 16.75
C THR A 311 -13.22 8.50 16.13
N ALA A 312 -11.97 8.45 16.59
CA ALA A 312 -10.96 7.48 16.16
C ALA A 312 -10.01 7.16 17.31
N ASN A 313 -10.53 6.45 18.31
CA ASN A 313 -9.76 6.11 19.51
C ASN A 313 -8.59 5.18 19.15
N ALA A 314 -7.46 5.31 19.85
CA ALA A 314 -6.30 4.44 19.68
C ALA A 314 -6.68 2.97 19.90
N GLY A 315 -6.21 2.08 19.01
CA GLY A 315 -6.51 0.65 19.04
C GLY A 315 -7.94 0.27 18.61
N ALA A 316 -8.82 1.24 18.32
CA ALA A 316 -10.17 0.94 17.85
C ALA A 316 -10.16 0.45 16.39
N GLY A 317 -11.07 -0.48 16.07
CA GLY A 317 -11.32 -0.99 14.72
C GLY A 317 -12.26 -0.12 13.90
N SER A 318 -12.32 1.19 14.14
CA SER A 318 -13.24 2.09 13.44
C SER A 318 -12.85 3.56 13.49
N ILE A 319 -13.42 4.33 12.57
CA ILE A 319 -13.47 5.80 12.57
C ILE A 319 -14.88 6.26 12.21
N ALA A 320 -15.34 7.37 12.79
CA ALA A 320 -16.60 7.99 12.43
C ALA A 320 -16.50 9.52 12.41
N LEU A 321 -17.28 10.13 11.53
CA LEU A 321 -17.59 11.56 11.53
C LEU A 321 -19.04 11.76 11.96
N SER A 322 -19.28 12.77 12.79
CA SER A 322 -20.62 13.27 13.10
C SER A 322 -20.69 14.79 13.01
N ALA A 323 -21.86 15.31 12.63
CA ALA A 323 -22.15 16.74 12.58
C ALA A 323 -21.17 17.59 11.73
N GLY A 324 -20.59 17.01 10.68
CA GLY A 324 -19.71 17.71 9.76
C GLY A 324 -20.43 18.79 8.94
N THR A 325 -19.68 19.79 8.48
CA THR A 325 -20.16 20.81 7.53
C THR A 325 -19.22 20.91 6.34
N ILE A 326 -19.74 20.67 5.15
CA ILE A 326 -18.99 20.70 3.89
C ILE A 326 -19.42 21.95 3.13
N ALA A 327 -18.49 22.85 2.86
CA ALA A 327 -18.76 24.14 2.24
C ALA A 327 -19.44 24.02 0.86
N THR A 328 -20.05 25.13 0.41
CA THR A 328 -20.71 25.26 -0.90
C THR A 328 -19.74 25.11 -2.07
N GLY A 329 -20.25 24.82 -3.27
CA GLY A 329 -19.43 24.55 -4.46
C GLY A 329 -19.01 23.08 -4.49
N THR A 330 -18.28 22.64 -5.53
CA THR A 330 -17.62 21.32 -5.59
C THR A 330 -16.45 21.22 -4.61
N SER A 331 -16.65 21.73 -3.41
CA SER A 331 -15.71 21.83 -2.32
C SER A 331 -15.52 20.45 -1.70
N THR A 332 -14.29 20.18 -1.32
CA THR A 332 -13.91 18.94 -0.64
C THR A 332 -13.47 19.24 0.77
N CYS A 333 -13.70 18.29 1.67
CA CYS A 333 -13.08 18.25 2.98
C CYS A 333 -12.45 16.87 3.18
N THR A 334 -11.47 16.80 4.07
CA THR A 334 -10.65 15.61 4.31
C THR A 334 -10.61 15.26 5.78
N ILE A 335 -10.62 13.96 6.05
CA ILE A 335 -10.36 13.37 7.36
C ILE A 335 -9.26 12.34 7.18
N SER A 336 -8.23 12.37 8.03
CA SER A 336 -7.20 11.34 8.03
C SER A 336 -6.98 10.75 9.41
N VAL A 337 -6.58 9.49 9.43
CA VAL A 337 -6.21 8.74 10.63
C VAL A 337 -5.07 7.78 10.32
N THR A 338 -4.15 7.64 11.25
CA THR A 338 -3.07 6.67 11.18
C THR A 338 -3.57 5.31 11.65
N VAL A 339 -3.38 4.28 10.83
CA VAL A 339 -3.78 2.90 11.10
C VAL A 339 -2.59 1.97 11.05
N THR A 340 -2.71 0.82 11.72
CA THR A 340 -1.70 -0.24 11.75
C THR A 340 -2.37 -1.61 11.88
N SER A 341 -1.58 -2.67 11.70
CA SER A 341 -1.98 -4.04 11.98
C SER A 341 -0.79 -4.88 12.42
N ALA A 342 -1.02 -5.75 13.40
CA ALA A 342 -0.04 -6.75 13.85
C ALA A 342 -0.04 -8.02 12.98
N SER A 343 -0.99 -8.17 12.05
CA SER A 343 -1.18 -9.38 11.25
C SER A 343 -1.03 -9.07 9.77
N ALA A 344 -0.19 -9.86 9.09
CA ALA A 344 -0.02 -9.78 7.64
C ALA A 344 -1.29 -10.27 6.93
N ALA A 345 -1.90 -9.41 6.12
CA ALA A 345 -3.09 -9.70 5.32
C ALA A 345 -3.35 -8.55 4.32
N THR A 346 -4.27 -8.78 3.39
CA THR A 346 -4.87 -7.73 2.57
C THR A 346 -6.18 -7.29 3.21
N TYR A 347 -6.23 -6.04 3.67
CA TYR A 347 -7.40 -5.44 4.30
C TYR A 347 -8.18 -4.63 3.26
N ASN A 348 -9.19 -5.25 2.67
CA ASN A 348 -10.18 -4.56 1.83
C ASN A 348 -11.17 -3.84 2.73
N ASN A 349 -11.03 -2.53 2.86
CA ASN A 349 -11.85 -1.73 3.75
C ASN A 349 -12.87 -0.91 2.96
N THR A 350 -14.15 -1.07 3.31
CA THR A 350 -15.26 -0.28 2.77
C THR A 350 -15.92 0.53 3.89
N SER A 351 -16.03 1.84 3.69
CA SER A 351 -16.75 2.71 4.62
C SER A 351 -18.25 2.45 4.59
N GLY A 352 -18.96 2.85 5.64
CA GLY A 352 -20.39 3.13 5.54
C GLY A 352 -20.67 4.27 4.57
N ALA A 353 -21.94 4.41 4.18
CA ALA A 353 -22.35 5.48 3.28
C ALA A 353 -22.20 6.83 3.97
N VAL A 354 -21.66 7.82 3.25
CA VAL A 354 -21.66 9.19 3.75
C VAL A 354 -23.05 9.78 3.60
N ALA A 355 -23.56 10.45 4.62
CA ALA A 355 -24.86 11.11 4.59
C ALA A 355 -24.75 12.56 5.04
N SER A 356 -25.72 13.38 4.66
CA SER A 356 -25.95 14.71 5.20
C SER A 356 -27.42 14.85 5.61
N THR A 357 -27.71 15.77 6.53
CA THR A 357 -29.09 16.04 6.94
C THR A 357 -29.89 16.68 5.80
N ASN A 358 -29.24 17.49 4.97
CA ASN A 358 -29.91 18.31 3.97
C ASN A 358 -29.82 17.80 2.53
N SER A 359 -29.10 16.71 2.25
CA SER A 359 -29.10 16.07 0.92
C SER A 359 -29.13 14.54 0.93
N GLY A 360 -29.35 13.92 2.09
CA GLY A 360 -29.59 12.49 2.21
C GLY A 360 -28.30 11.66 2.15
N THR A 361 -28.45 10.39 1.74
CA THR A 361 -27.38 9.39 1.78
C THR A 361 -26.68 9.27 0.43
N GLY A 362 -25.36 9.37 0.45
CA GLY A 362 -24.47 9.23 -0.70
C GLY A 362 -23.87 7.84 -0.82
N ASN A 363 -22.67 7.77 -1.40
CA ASN A 363 -21.98 6.50 -1.67
C ASN A 363 -21.14 6.00 -0.48
N THR A 364 -20.66 4.76 -0.60
CA THR A 364 -19.56 4.20 0.20
C THR A 364 -18.22 4.37 -0.53
N ALA A 365 -17.10 4.27 0.18
CA ALA A 365 -15.76 4.26 -0.40
C ALA A 365 -14.97 3.01 -0.01
N SER A 366 -14.21 2.46 -0.96
CA SER A 366 -13.38 1.27 -0.75
C SER A 366 -11.91 1.55 -1.05
N ALA A 367 -11.02 1.02 -0.21
CA ALA A 367 -9.57 1.02 -0.44
C ALA A 367 -8.95 -0.25 0.18
N ALA A 368 -7.80 -0.68 -0.32
CA ALA A 368 -7.08 -1.85 0.18
C ALA A 368 -5.74 -1.44 0.83
N LEU A 369 -5.44 -2.02 1.98
CA LEU A 369 -4.13 -1.96 2.63
C LEU A 369 -3.51 -3.36 2.64
N VAL A 370 -2.30 -3.51 2.12
CA VAL A 370 -1.54 -4.76 2.18
C VAL A 370 -0.54 -4.68 3.34
N VAL A 371 -0.63 -5.62 4.27
CA VAL A 371 0.31 -5.74 5.40
C VAL A 371 1.17 -6.98 5.19
N LEU A 372 2.48 -6.80 5.15
CA LEU A 372 3.46 -7.84 4.86
C LEU A 372 4.17 -8.31 6.12
N ASN A 373 4.45 -9.61 6.18
CA ASN A 373 5.43 -10.18 7.10
C ASN A 373 6.83 -9.64 6.76
N ARG A 374 7.68 -9.56 7.79
CA ARG A 374 9.03 -9.01 7.69
C ARG A 374 10.00 -9.98 6.97
N PRO A 375 11.06 -9.46 6.32
CA PRO A 375 12.08 -10.32 5.73
C PRO A 375 12.91 -11.04 6.81
N VAL A 376 13.41 -12.22 6.48
CA VAL A 376 14.28 -13.03 7.35
C VAL A 376 15.65 -13.15 6.68
N ALA A 377 16.72 -13.06 7.46
CA ALA A 377 18.08 -13.33 6.99
C ALA A 377 18.66 -14.56 7.68
N SER A 378 19.51 -15.30 6.98
CA SER A 378 20.41 -16.31 7.53
C SER A 378 21.81 -16.14 6.93
N LYS A 379 22.83 -16.68 7.61
CA LYS A 379 24.23 -16.62 7.18
C LYS A 379 24.80 -18.04 7.13
N ASN A 380 25.75 -18.25 6.23
CA ASN A 380 26.50 -19.49 6.13
C ASN A 380 27.92 -19.21 5.60
N PHE A 381 28.95 -19.71 6.26
CA PHE A 381 30.31 -19.80 5.74
C PHE A 381 30.58 -21.16 5.08
N ALA A 382 31.24 -21.16 3.93
CA ALA A 382 31.67 -22.40 3.25
C ALA A 382 32.93 -22.17 2.40
N PRO A 383 34.02 -22.95 2.60
CA PRO A 383 34.20 -23.96 3.65
C PRO A 383 34.24 -23.36 5.07
N ASP A 384 33.79 -24.16 6.04
CA ASP A 384 33.95 -23.94 7.48
C ASP A 384 34.22 -25.31 8.15
N PRO A 385 35.39 -25.56 8.77
CA PRO A 385 36.48 -24.60 9.00
C PRO A 385 37.25 -24.21 7.73
N MET A 386 37.94 -23.07 7.79
CA MET A 386 38.97 -22.65 6.82
C MET A 386 40.36 -22.61 7.47
N VAL A 387 41.43 -22.77 6.69
CA VAL A 387 42.81 -22.55 7.20
C VAL A 387 43.16 -21.05 7.19
N THR A 388 44.09 -20.62 8.05
CA THR A 388 44.61 -19.23 8.10
C THR A 388 45.08 -18.77 6.72
N GLY A 389 44.60 -17.60 6.28
CA GLY A 389 44.90 -17.02 4.96
C GLY A 389 44.15 -17.66 3.78
N GLY A 390 43.38 -18.73 4.02
CA GLY A 390 42.46 -19.30 3.05
C GLY A 390 41.27 -18.38 2.74
N ALA A 391 40.37 -18.83 1.88
CA ALA A 391 39.13 -18.12 1.58
C ALA A 391 37.92 -18.96 2.01
N SER A 392 36.91 -18.30 2.57
CA SER A 392 35.58 -18.86 2.82
C SER A 392 34.53 -17.97 2.16
N VAL A 393 33.46 -18.56 1.64
CA VAL A 393 32.34 -17.80 1.05
C VAL A 393 31.31 -17.54 2.14
N LEU A 394 31.13 -16.26 2.50
CA LEU A 394 29.99 -15.83 3.29
C LEU A 394 28.78 -15.72 2.37
N THR A 395 27.75 -16.52 2.63
CA THR A 395 26.44 -16.46 1.98
C THR A 395 25.41 -15.90 2.94
N VAL A 396 24.82 -14.75 2.61
CA VAL A 396 23.67 -14.18 3.30
C VAL A 396 22.41 -14.51 2.49
N THR A 397 21.52 -15.32 3.05
CA THR A 397 20.24 -15.67 2.40
C THR A 397 19.13 -14.79 2.96
N LEU A 398 18.45 -14.04 2.08
CA LEU A 398 17.29 -13.23 2.41
C LEU A 398 16.03 -13.97 1.97
N THR A 399 15.08 -14.16 2.89
CA THR A 399 13.83 -14.90 2.66
C THR A 399 12.63 -14.00 2.83
N ASN A 400 11.69 -14.09 1.89
CA ASN A 400 10.42 -13.40 1.92
C ASN A 400 9.28 -14.40 2.21
N PRO A 401 8.70 -14.36 3.42
CA PRO A 401 7.59 -15.24 3.77
C PRO A 401 6.25 -14.88 3.11
N ASN A 402 6.18 -13.80 2.33
CA ASN A 402 4.93 -13.33 1.70
C ASN A 402 4.73 -13.94 0.31
N ALA A 403 3.83 -14.92 0.20
CA ALA A 403 3.61 -15.68 -1.05
C ALA A 403 3.12 -14.83 -2.25
N GLY A 404 2.41 -13.73 -2.01
CA GLY A 404 1.78 -12.92 -3.07
C GLY A 404 2.44 -11.58 -3.38
N THR A 405 3.51 -11.20 -2.68
CA THR A 405 4.11 -9.87 -2.82
C THR A 405 5.62 -9.91 -2.55
N ALA A 406 6.41 -9.36 -3.47
CA ALA A 406 7.85 -9.24 -3.29
C ALA A 406 8.19 -8.18 -2.23
N ILE A 407 9.27 -8.39 -1.48
CA ILE A 407 9.85 -7.36 -0.61
C ILE A 407 10.83 -6.55 -1.43
N THR A 408 10.64 -5.24 -1.50
CA THR A 408 11.45 -4.33 -2.32
C THR A 408 12.27 -3.39 -1.45
N GLY A 409 13.34 -2.84 -2.05
CA GLY A 409 14.25 -1.94 -1.34
C GLY A 409 14.96 -2.61 -0.17
N ALA A 410 15.16 -3.93 -0.24
CA ALA A 410 15.88 -4.68 0.78
C ALA A 410 17.33 -4.16 0.89
N ALA A 411 17.75 -3.79 2.10
CA ALA A 411 19.08 -3.26 2.34
C ALA A 411 19.61 -3.66 3.72
N PHE A 412 20.90 -3.97 3.80
CA PHE A 412 21.61 -4.23 5.05
C PHE A 412 23.09 -3.88 4.91
N THR A 413 23.75 -3.64 6.04
CA THR A 413 25.21 -3.64 6.16
C THR A 413 25.59 -4.68 7.20
N ASP A 414 26.45 -5.61 6.81
CA ASP A 414 27.03 -6.64 7.66
C ASP A 414 28.47 -6.24 8.00
N THR A 415 28.68 -5.71 9.20
CA THR A 415 30.01 -5.39 9.71
C THR A 415 30.58 -6.61 10.41
N TYR A 416 31.72 -7.09 9.93
CA TYR A 416 32.35 -8.29 10.44
C TYR A 416 32.99 -8.06 11.82
N PRO A 417 33.23 -9.13 12.61
CA PRO A 417 34.22 -9.07 13.68
C PRO A 417 35.60 -8.71 13.09
N ALA A 418 36.46 -8.05 13.88
CA ALA A 418 37.73 -7.48 13.42
C ALA A 418 38.70 -8.49 12.77
N GLN A 419 38.52 -9.78 13.07
CA GLN A 419 39.34 -10.89 12.58
C GLN A 419 38.95 -11.37 11.17
N ILE A 420 37.78 -10.99 10.65
CA ILE A 420 37.31 -11.36 9.32
C ILE A 420 37.39 -10.13 8.42
N THR A 421 37.95 -10.29 7.22
CA THR A 421 37.95 -9.28 6.16
C THR A 421 37.53 -9.88 4.83
N ASN A 422 37.05 -9.06 3.90
CA ASN A 422 36.89 -9.48 2.52
C ASN A 422 38.25 -9.86 1.93
N SER A 423 38.32 -10.95 1.17
CA SER A 423 39.57 -11.39 0.54
C SER A 423 40.09 -10.37 -0.48
N ALA A 424 41.33 -10.54 -0.97
CA ALA A 424 41.90 -9.66 -2.00
C ALA A 424 41.01 -9.53 -3.25
N THR A 425 40.31 -10.61 -3.62
CA THR A 425 39.24 -10.65 -4.65
C THR A 425 37.89 -11.02 -4.02
N PRO A 426 37.15 -10.05 -3.46
CA PRO A 426 35.92 -10.34 -2.69
C PRO A 426 34.81 -11.00 -3.49
N SER A 427 34.75 -10.80 -4.80
CA SER A 427 33.71 -11.35 -5.69
C SER A 427 32.28 -11.16 -5.14
N GLY A 428 32.00 -9.98 -4.58
CA GLY A 428 30.69 -9.62 -4.04
C GLY A 428 29.61 -9.75 -5.11
N SER A 429 28.60 -10.60 -4.87
CA SER A 429 27.54 -10.88 -5.84
C SER A 429 26.17 -11.00 -5.16
N THR A 430 25.09 -10.81 -5.92
CA THR A 430 23.72 -10.93 -5.41
C THR A 430 22.77 -11.50 -6.46
N THR A 431 21.83 -12.35 -6.01
CA THR A 431 20.67 -12.78 -6.80
C THR A 431 19.41 -11.99 -6.46
N CYS A 432 19.47 -11.11 -5.46
CA CYS A 432 18.37 -10.22 -5.08
C CYS A 432 18.20 -9.01 -6.02
N GLY A 433 19.06 -8.86 -7.04
CA GLY A 433 19.26 -7.56 -7.68
C GLY A 433 19.84 -6.52 -6.71
N GLY A 434 19.73 -5.23 -7.06
CA GLY A 434 20.33 -4.15 -6.29
C GLY A 434 21.84 -4.06 -6.48
N SER A 435 22.53 -3.42 -5.54
CA SER A 435 23.99 -3.23 -5.56
C SER A 435 24.63 -3.81 -4.31
N VAL A 436 25.73 -4.56 -4.49
CA VAL A 436 26.56 -5.10 -3.41
C VAL A 436 27.82 -4.28 -3.29
N THR A 437 28.16 -3.87 -2.07
CA THR A 437 29.46 -3.24 -1.77
C THR A 437 30.28 -4.18 -0.91
N ALA A 438 31.43 -4.62 -1.44
CA ALA A 438 32.41 -5.44 -0.74
C ALA A 438 33.82 -4.99 -1.17
N ALA A 439 34.40 -4.03 -0.42
CA ALA A 439 35.74 -3.53 -0.73
C ALA A 439 36.81 -4.60 -0.42
N SER A 440 37.85 -4.68 -1.26
CA SER A 440 39.01 -5.56 -1.02
C SER A 440 39.67 -5.22 0.32
N GLY A 441 39.88 -6.23 1.17
CA GLY A 441 40.38 -6.04 2.54
C GLY A 441 39.42 -5.32 3.49
N GLY A 442 38.18 -5.02 3.07
CA GLY A 442 37.18 -4.33 3.87
C GLY A 442 36.60 -5.22 4.98
N GLY A 443 36.20 -4.61 6.09
CA GLY A 443 35.56 -5.27 7.24
C GLY A 443 34.03 -5.40 7.14
N SER A 444 33.46 -5.34 5.94
CA SER A 444 32.00 -5.44 5.75
C SER A 444 31.57 -5.83 4.34
N VAL A 445 30.32 -6.29 4.23
CA VAL A 445 29.54 -6.38 2.99
C VAL A 445 28.20 -5.69 3.18
N SER A 446 27.69 -5.01 2.15
CA SER A 446 26.35 -4.42 2.17
C SER A 446 25.56 -4.69 0.90
N LEU A 447 24.24 -4.70 1.04
CA LEU A 447 23.28 -4.71 -0.05
C LEU A 447 22.44 -3.44 0.01
N SER A 448 22.18 -2.82 -1.14
CA SER A 448 21.23 -1.72 -1.28
C SER A 448 20.26 -1.96 -2.45
N GLY A 449 18.98 -1.69 -2.24
CA GLY A 449 17.96 -1.73 -3.30
C GLY A 449 17.59 -3.14 -3.80
N GLY A 450 17.81 -4.18 -2.99
CA GLY A 450 17.47 -5.55 -3.36
C GLY A 450 15.95 -5.79 -3.43
N THR A 451 15.56 -6.81 -4.18
CA THR A 451 14.19 -7.34 -4.25
C THR A 451 14.21 -8.83 -3.89
N ILE A 452 13.47 -9.20 -2.85
CA ILE A 452 13.30 -10.60 -2.44
C ILE A 452 11.99 -11.12 -3.06
N PRO A 453 12.02 -12.13 -3.95
CA PRO A 453 10.84 -12.63 -4.66
C PRO A 453 9.69 -13.04 -3.72
N ALA A 454 8.44 -12.96 -4.21
CA ALA A 454 7.28 -13.40 -3.44
C ALA A 454 7.39 -14.88 -3.06
N GLY A 455 7.23 -15.20 -1.77
CA GLY A 455 7.33 -16.57 -1.22
C GLY A 455 8.69 -17.24 -1.42
N GLY A 456 9.72 -16.49 -1.81
CA GLY A 456 11.01 -17.02 -2.22
C GLY A 456 12.17 -16.45 -1.41
N SER A 457 13.37 -16.77 -1.86
CA SER A 457 14.61 -16.28 -1.28
C SER A 457 15.57 -15.78 -2.36
N CYS A 458 16.57 -15.02 -1.94
CA CYS A 458 17.69 -14.61 -2.75
C CYS A 458 18.93 -14.50 -1.86
N THR A 459 20.11 -14.40 -2.45
CA THR A 459 21.39 -14.52 -1.75
C THR A 459 22.32 -13.36 -2.08
N VAL A 460 23.13 -12.96 -1.10
CA VAL A 460 24.30 -12.09 -1.27
C VAL A 460 25.53 -12.91 -0.87
N THR A 461 26.54 -12.97 -1.72
CA THR A 461 27.76 -13.74 -1.47
C THR A 461 28.99 -12.86 -1.50
N VAL A 462 29.97 -13.16 -0.66
CA VAL A 462 31.27 -12.49 -0.65
C VAL A 462 32.35 -13.45 -0.14
N ASN A 463 33.51 -13.43 -0.78
CA ASN A 463 34.69 -14.14 -0.32
C ASN A 463 35.34 -13.38 0.84
N VAL A 464 35.48 -14.06 1.96
CA VAL A 464 36.15 -13.56 3.17
C VAL A 464 37.40 -14.36 3.46
N THR A 465 38.29 -13.78 4.26
CA THR A 465 39.50 -14.43 4.77
C THR A 465 39.73 -14.01 6.21
N SER A 466 40.61 -14.76 6.90
CA SER A 466 41.09 -14.43 8.23
C SER A 466 42.51 -14.95 8.41
N SER A 467 43.35 -14.17 9.09
CA SER A 467 44.68 -14.57 9.53
C SER A 467 44.71 -15.03 10.98
N THR A 468 43.59 -14.97 11.72
CA THR A 468 43.56 -15.27 13.15
C THR A 468 42.85 -16.60 13.38
N THR A 469 43.50 -17.56 14.03
CA THR A 469 42.87 -18.84 14.39
C THR A 469 41.75 -18.66 15.42
N GLY A 470 40.84 -19.62 15.48
CA GLY A 470 39.70 -19.64 16.40
C GLY A 470 38.35 -19.42 15.73
N ALA A 471 37.31 -19.31 16.55
CA ALA A 471 35.93 -19.15 16.12
C ALA A 471 35.52 -17.67 16.11
N HIS A 472 35.08 -17.16 14.96
CA HIS A 472 34.71 -15.75 14.76
C HIS A 472 33.25 -15.62 14.33
N THR A 473 32.38 -15.27 15.28
CA THR A 473 30.95 -15.09 15.02
C THR A 473 30.66 -13.77 14.30
N ASN A 474 30.03 -13.85 13.14
CA ASN A 474 29.58 -12.71 12.35
C ASN A 474 28.06 -12.55 12.41
N THR A 475 27.55 -11.35 12.73
CA THR A 475 26.12 -11.14 13.01
C THR A 475 25.56 -9.90 12.31
N ILE A 476 24.49 -10.10 11.54
CA ILE A 476 23.57 -9.04 11.13
C ILE A 476 22.54 -8.89 12.25
N ALA A 477 22.56 -7.76 12.96
CA ALA A 477 21.67 -7.53 14.10
C ALA A 477 20.18 -7.51 13.71
N ALA A 478 19.31 -7.82 14.68
CA ALA A 478 17.88 -7.64 14.52
C ALA A 478 17.57 -6.18 14.13
N GLY A 479 16.75 -6.00 13.09
CA GLY A 479 16.40 -4.69 12.56
C GLY A 479 17.38 -4.10 11.54
N ALA A 480 18.56 -4.71 11.33
CA ALA A 480 19.57 -4.20 10.39
C ALA A 480 19.21 -4.49 8.93
N LEU A 481 18.51 -5.59 8.64
CA LEU A 481 17.88 -5.79 7.33
C LEU A 481 16.61 -4.94 7.25
N THR A 482 16.63 -3.93 6.39
CA THR A 482 15.53 -2.99 6.13
C THR A 482 14.86 -3.28 4.79
N SER A 483 13.65 -2.79 4.59
CA SER A 483 12.94 -2.79 3.32
C SER A 483 11.99 -1.60 3.23
N THR A 484 11.56 -1.23 2.02
CA THR A 484 10.65 -0.10 1.82
C THR A 484 9.19 -0.45 2.08
N ASN A 485 8.80 -1.73 1.94
CA ASN A 485 7.40 -2.16 1.98
C ASN A 485 7.05 -3.19 3.06
N ALA A 486 8.03 -3.89 3.66
CA ALA A 486 7.78 -4.94 4.66
C ALA A 486 8.39 -4.64 6.04
N GLY A 487 8.99 -3.46 6.23
CA GLY A 487 9.67 -3.07 7.46
C GLY A 487 11.04 -3.73 7.62
N VAL A 488 11.50 -3.89 8.86
CA VAL A 488 12.84 -4.42 9.17
C VAL A 488 12.76 -5.86 9.66
N SER A 489 13.85 -6.63 9.60
CA SER A 489 13.94 -7.95 10.24
C SER A 489 13.71 -7.87 11.76
N THR A 490 13.16 -8.92 12.38
CA THR A 490 13.01 -9.02 13.85
C THR A 490 14.08 -9.90 14.51
N ALA A 491 14.63 -10.86 13.78
CA ALA A 491 15.66 -11.76 14.28
C ALA A 491 17.04 -11.33 13.73
N ALA A 492 18.07 -11.52 14.54
CA ALA A 492 19.45 -11.42 14.06
C ALA A 492 19.78 -12.65 13.20
N ALA A 493 20.65 -12.47 12.21
CA ALA A 493 21.22 -13.55 11.43
C ALA A 493 22.70 -13.69 11.82
N SER A 494 23.10 -14.86 12.29
CA SER A 494 24.46 -15.10 12.80
C SER A 494 25.00 -16.41 12.28
N ASP A 495 26.30 -16.45 12.03
CA ASP A 495 27.06 -17.68 11.76
C ASP A 495 28.51 -17.51 12.23
N THR A 496 29.21 -18.60 12.51
CA THR A 496 30.56 -18.58 13.09
C THR A 496 31.57 -19.21 12.15
N LEU A 497 32.56 -18.42 11.70
CA LEU A 497 33.66 -18.93 10.89
C LEU A 497 34.75 -19.50 11.82
N THR A 498 35.07 -20.78 11.66
CA THR A 498 36.16 -21.44 12.37
C THR A 498 37.43 -21.41 11.52
N VAL A 499 38.52 -20.88 12.08
CA VAL A 499 39.81 -20.74 11.39
C VAL A 499 40.86 -21.61 12.07
N THR A 500 41.44 -22.56 11.34
CA THR A 500 42.49 -23.46 11.82
C THR A 500 43.87 -23.06 11.28
N ALA A 501 44.94 -23.45 11.97
CA ALA A 501 46.30 -23.19 11.47
C ALA A 501 46.59 -23.97 10.18
N SER A 502 47.46 -23.41 9.33
CA SER A 502 48.00 -24.11 8.14
C SER A 502 49.38 -24.68 8.48
N LEU A 503 49.58 -25.99 8.28
CA LEU A 503 50.84 -26.68 8.57
C LEU A 503 51.58 -27.04 7.29
N THR A 504 52.91 -26.93 7.32
CA THR A 504 53.79 -27.36 6.23
C THR A 504 54.62 -28.57 6.69
N VAL A 505 54.66 -29.63 5.90
CA VAL A 505 55.46 -30.83 6.19
C VAL A 505 56.50 -31.04 5.09
N VAL A 506 57.76 -31.18 5.47
CA VAL A 506 58.87 -31.47 4.56
C VAL A 506 59.53 -32.77 5.00
N LYS A 507 59.56 -33.77 4.10
CA LYS A 507 60.27 -35.03 4.31
C LYS A 507 61.49 -35.10 3.41
N SER A 508 62.64 -35.43 3.99
CA SER A 508 63.90 -35.64 3.27
C SER A 508 64.57 -36.94 3.72
N THR A 509 65.48 -37.44 2.89
CA THR A 509 66.18 -38.70 3.13
C THR A 509 67.68 -38.52 2.90
N GLN A 510 68.49 -39.18 3.72
CA GLN A 510 69.93 -39.26 3.54
C GLN A 510 70.40 -40.69 3.79
N THR A 511 71.25 -41.23 2.92
CA THR A 511 71.89 -42.52 3.18
C THR A 511 72.79 -42.37 4.42
N PHE A 512 72.50 -43.14 5.47
CA PHE A 512 73.20 -43.08 6.75
C PHE A 512 74.40 -44.04 6.78
N SER A 513 74.20 -45.28 6.36
CA SER A 513 75.27 -46.28 6.29
C SER A 513 74.96 -47.37 5.27
N ASP A 514 75.99 -48.03 4.75
CA ASP A 514 75.82 -49.24 3.95
C ASP A 514 76.82 -50.37 4.36
N PRO A 515 76.56 -51.63 3.98
CA PRO A 515 77.42 -52.75 4.39
C PRO A 515 78.86 -52.72 3.88
N LEU A 516 79.14 -51.95 2.82
CA LEU A 516 80.45 -51.86 2.16
C LEU A 516 81.26 -50.65 2.63
N ASN A 517 80.62 -49.49 2.75
CA ASN A 517 81.26 -48.20 3.02
C ASN A 517 80.99 -47.70 4.45
N SER A 518 80.22 -48.45 5.24
CA SER A 518 79.78 -48.04 6.59
C SER A 518 79.19 -46.61 6.52
N ALA A 519 79.57 -45.69 7.41
CA ALA A 519 79.09 -44.31 7.38
C ALA A 519 79.89 -43.36 6.46
N THR A 520 80.95 -43.84 5.79
CA THR A 520 81.83 -42.97 4.97
C THR A 520 81.43 -43.08 3.49
N ASN A 521 80.80 -42.03 2.94
CA ASN A 521 80.25 -42.01 1.57
C ASN A 521 79.29 -43.19 1.27
N PRO A 522 78.25 -43.39 2.09
CA PRO A 522 77.35 -44.52 1.96
C PRO A 522 76.46 -44.44 0.70
N LYS A 523 76.16 -45.60 0.12
CA LYS A 523 75.29 -45.77 -1.05
C LYS A 523 73.97 -46.44 -0.66
N ALA A 524 72.89 -46.07 -1.34
CA ALA A 524 71.58 -46.71 -1.16
C ALA A 524 71.55 -48.09 -1.87
N ILE A 525 72.14 -49.10 -1.23
CA ILE A 525 72.22 -50.50 -1.69
C ILE A 525 71.50 -51.43 -0.69
N PRO A 526 71.18 -52.69 -1.03
CA PRO A 526 70.64 -53.66 -0.09
C PRO A 526 71.44 -53.73 1.22
N GLY A 527 70.74 -53.72 2.34
CA GLY A 527 71.28 -53.63 3.69
C GLY A 527 71.67 -52.22 4.15
N ALA A 528 71.57 -51.18 3.31
CA ALA A 528 71.86 -49.80 3.70
C ALA A 528 70.75 -49.22 4.58
N PHE A 529 71.15 -48.43 5.57
CA PHE A 529 70.23 -47.63 6.38
C PHE A 529 70.07 -46.24 5.77
N ILE A 530 68.83 -45.81 5.59
CA ILE A 530 68.46 -44.47 5.13
C ILE A 530 67.84 -43.73 6.31
N GLY A 531 68.43 -42.58 6.66
CA GLY A 531 67.87 -41.65 7.63
C GLY A 531 66.76 -40.83 6.99
N TYR A 532 65.61 -40.80 7.64
CA TYR A 532 64.44 -40.03 7.26
C TYR A 532 64.34 -38.84 8.21
N THR A 533 64.12 -37.65 7.66
CA THR A 533 63.91 -36.41 8.43
C THR A 533 62.59 -35.81 7.99
N ILE A 534 61.64 -35.65 8.92
CA ILE A 534 60.36 -34.98 8.71
C ILE A 534 60.36 -33.70 9.54
N VAL A 535 60.31 -32.54 8.89
CA VAL A 535 60.13 -31.24 9.53
C VAL A 535 58.67 -30.85 9.39
N VAL A 536 57.99 -30.65 10.50
CA VAL A 536 56.64 -30.09 10.53
C VAL A 536 56.74 -28.65 11.04
N THR A 537 56.26 -27.71 10.25
CA THR A 537 56.30 -26.29 10.54
C THR A 537 54.87 -25.77 10.70
N ASN A 538 54.64 -24.97 11.72
CA ASN A 538 53.47 -24.10 11.82
C ASN A 538 53.89 -22.68 11.37
N PRO A 539 53.85 -22.38 10.05
CA PRO A 539 54.22 -21.06 9.55
C PRO A 539 53.18 -19.99 9.89
N GLY A 540 51.99 -20.40 10.34
CA GLY A 540 50.88 -19.50 10.61
C GLY A 540 51.09 -18.67 11.88
N PRO A 541 50.33 -17.57 12.02
CA PRO A 541 50.38 -16.70 13.20
C PRO A 541 49.62 -17.27 14.41
N GLY A 542 48.87 -18.38 14.25
CA GLY A 542 48.09 -19.02 15.30
C GLY A 542 48.63 -20.41 15.65
N ALA A 543 48.45 -20.81 16.91
CA ALA A 543 48.82 -22.15 17.37
C ALA A 543 47.81 -23.21 16.89
N VAL A 544 48.23 -24.48 16.87
CA VAL A 544 47.33 -25.63 16.71
C VAL A 544 46.82 -26.08 18.08
N ASP A 545 45.56 -26.48 18.14
CA ASP A 545 44.89 -26.93 19.35
C ASP A 545 45.63 -28.09 20.05
N VAL A 546 45.47 -28.15 21.38
CA VAL A 546 46.14 -29.12 22.25
C VAL A 546 45.89 -30.56 21.81
N ASP A 547 46.96 -31.34 21.70
CA ASP A 547 46.93 -32.79 21.41
C ASP A 547 46.24 -33.19 20.08
N THR A 548 46.20 -32.27 19.10
CA THR A 548 45.59 -32.52 17.79
C THR A 548 46.59 -32.81 16.67
N VAL A 549 47.90 -32.63 16.92
CA VAL A 549 48.95 -32.84 15.92
C VAL A 549 49.46 -34.27 15.96
N PHE A 550 49.38 -34.97 14.83
CA PHE A 550 50.04 -36.25 14.63
C PHE A 550 50.55 -36.40 13.20
N VAL A 551 51.63 -37.17 13.04
CA VAL A 551 52.24 -37.53 11.75
C VAL A 551 52.09 -39.02 11.56
N ILE A 552 51.56 -39.45 10.42
CA ILE A 552 51.57 -40.85 10.00
C ILE A 552 52.48 -40.94 8.79
N ASP A 553 53.46 -41.83 8.85
CA ASP A 553 54.35 -42.12 7.75
C ASP A 553 54.31 -43.60 7.39
N ALA A 554 54.15 -43.89 6.09
CA ALA A 554 54.19 -45.23 5.55
C ALA A 554 55.64 -45.68 5.36
N ILE A 555 55.94 -46.91 5.77
CA ILE A 555 57.22 -47.56 5.49
C ILE A 555 57.14 -48.13 4.06
N PRO A 556 58.04 -47.69 3.14
CA PRO A 556 58.01 -48.16 1.75
C PRO A 556 58.20 -49.68 1.63
N ALA A 557 57.65 -50.27 0.58
CA ALA A 557 57.92 -51.67 0.26
C ALA A 557 59.41 -51.91 -0.07
N ASN A 558 59.92 -53.10 0.24
CA ASN A 558 61.33 -53.48 0.15
C ASN A 558 62.24 -52.68 1.12
N THR A 559 61.66 -52.21 2.23
CA THR A 559 62.40 -51.55 3.29
C THR A 559 61.82 -51.93 4.65
N ASP A 560 62.70 -52.05 5.64
CA ASP A 560 62.33 -52.40 7.02
C ASP A 560 62.51 -51.19 7.94
N LEU A 561 61.61 -50.98 8.90
CA LEU A 561 61.80 -49.91 9.90
C LEU A 561 62.87 -50.32 10.90
N PHE A 562 63.85 -49.44 11.18
CA PHE A 562 64.74 -49.61 12.32
C PHE A 562 64.00 -49.31 13.62
N VAL A 563 63.97 -50.28 14.53
CA VAL A 563 63.20 -50.20 15.79
C VAL A 563 64.09 -50.15 17.03
N GLY A 564 65.41 -50.10 16.86
CA GLY A 564 66.37 -49.83 17.93
C GLY A 564 66.45 -48.33 18.30
N ASP A 565 67.29 -48.00 19.28
CA ASP A 565 67.48 -46.61 19.71
C ASP A 565 68.13 -45.75 18.60
N PHE A 566 67.46 -44.66 18.22
CA PHE A 566 67.96 -43.74 17.19
C PHE A 566 69.21 -42.98 17.66
N GLY A 567 69.20 -42.55 18.93
CA GLY A 567 70.24 -41.77 19.60
C GLY A 567 70.88 -42.52 20.78
N ALA A 568 70.79 -41.96 21.99
CA ALA A 568 71.31 -42.61 23.20
C ALA A 568 70.48 -43.86 23.58
N ALA A 569 71.06 -44.74 24.40
CA ALA A 569 70.35 -45.92 24.90
C ALA A 569 69.04 -45.51 25.59
N GLY A 570 67.94 -46.18 25.22
CA GLY A 570 66.58 -45.89 25.68
C GLY A 570 65.84 -44.77 24.95
N SER A 571 66.40 -44.19 23.88
CA SER A 571 65.75 -43.09 23.13
C SER A 571 64.64 -43.54 22.16
N GLY A 572 64.55 -44.84 21.86
CA GLY A 572 63.56 -45.38 20.93
C GLY A 572 63.86 -45.09 19.46
N SER A 573 62.99 -45.58 18.58
CA SER A 573 63.22 -45.62 17.14
C SER A 573 63.04 -44.29 16.40
N VAL A 574 62.38 -43.34 17.04
CA VAL A 574 62.14 -41.99 16.50
C VAL A 574 62.76 -40.97 17.44
N ALA A 575 63.67 -40.15 16.91
CA ALA A 575 64.12 -38.94 17.58
C ALA A 575 63.19 -37.77 17.28
N PHE A 576 62.73 -37.12 18.34
CA PHE A 576 62.02 -35.85 18.28
C PHE A 576 62.99 -34.72 18.66
N THR A 577 63.13 -33.73 17.78
CA THR A 577 63.89 -32.51 18.05
C THR A 577 62.95 -31.33 17.99
N ASP A 578 62.82 -30.64 19.12
CA ASP A 578 62.05 -29.40 19.18
C ASP A 578 62.75 -28.29 18.38
N GLY A 579 61.97 -27.43 17.75
CA GLY A 579 62.50 -26.33 16.94
C GLY A 579 62.99 -25.14 17.76
N ALA A 580 63.55 -24.17 17.05
CA ALA A 580 63.88 -22.85 17.58
C ALA A 580 63.26 -21.78 16.65
N PRO A 581 62.18 -21.08 17.05
CA PRO A 581 61.50 -21.10 18.35
C PRO A 581 60.84 -22.45 18.71
N ALA A 582 60.70 -22.72 20.01
CA ALA A 582 60.14 -23.97 20.55
C ALA A 582 58.71 -24.23 20.08
N SER A 583 58.44 -25.48 19.66
CA SER A 583 57.14 -25.91 19.16
C SER A 583 56.06 -25.93 20.24
N GLY A 584 56.43 -26.04 21.51
CA GLY A 584 55.48 -26.24 22.60
C GLY A 584 54.94 -27.67 22.69
N LEU A 585 55.45 -28.57 21.84
CA LEU A 585 55.09 -29.98 21.83
C LEU A 585 56.13 -30.81 22.60
N GLY A 586 55.63 -31.75 23.40
CA GLY A 586 56.41 -32.79 24.06
C GLY A 586 56.32 -34.12 23.33
N TYR A 587 57.37 -34.91 23.43
CA TYR A 587 57.41 -36.27 22.90
C TYR A 587 58.01 -37.21 23.95
N THR A 588 57.29 -38.27 24.27
CA THR A 588 57.67 -39.26 25.27
C THR A 588 57.81 -40.64 24.64
N PHE A 589 58.92 -41.30 24.94
CA PHE A 589 59.17 -42.70 24.65
C PHE A 589 59.69 -43.40 25.91
N THR A 590 59.11 -44.56 26.23
CA THR A 590 59.48 -45.38 27.37
C THR A 590 59.98 -46.75 26.91
N SER A 591 59.26 -47.41 26.01
CA SER A 591 59.64 -48.71 25.43
C SER A 591 58.75 -49.06 24.23
N LEU A 592 59.23 -49.93 23.34
CA LEU A 592 58.46 -50.43 22.20
C LEU A 592 57.09 -51.07 22.57
N ALA A 593 56.93 -51.53 23.81
CA ALA A 593 55.71 -52.17 24.31
C ALA A 593 54.74 -51.19 25.02
N SER A 594 55.12 -49.92 25.20
CA SER A 594 54.29 -48.94 25.90
C SER A 594 53.15 -48.45 25.01
N GLY A 595 51.91 -48.61 25.49
CA GLY A 595 50.72 -48.02 24.84
C GLY A 595 50.49 -46.55 25.17
N ALA A 596 51.32 -45.96 26.04
CA ALA A 596 51.22 -44.57 26.48
C ALA A 596 52.24 -43.64 25.79
N ASP A 597 53.12 -44.20 24.96
CA ASP A 597 54.15 -43.44 24.26
C ASP A 597 53.55 -42.63 23.09
N ASP A 598 54.25 -41.57 22.70
CA ASP A 598 53.85 -40.69 21.61
C ASP A 598 54.24 -41.25 20.23
N VAL A 599 54.68 -42.51 20.19
CA VAL A 599 54.96 -43.28 18.97
C VAL A 599 54.15 -44.56 18.96
N GLY A 600 53.53 -44.88 17.82
CA GLY A 600 52.83 -46.14 17.60
C GLY A 600 53.19 -46.76 16.27
N PHE A 601 53.13 -48.08 16.20
CA PHE A 601 53.50 -48.85 15.00
C PHE A 601 52.31 -49.66 14.50
N SER A 602 52.25 -49.85 13.18
CA SER A 602 51.20 -50.60 12.51
C SER A 602 51.79 -51.68 11.63
N ASN A 603 51.24 -52.89 11.68
CA ASN A 603 51.56 -54.00 10.78
C ASN A 603 50.42 -54.32 9.79
N ASN A 604 49.42 -53.44 9.68
CA ASN A 604 48.19 -53.66 8.90
C ASN A 604 47.85 -52.47 8.00
N GLY A 605 48.87 -51.82 7.43
CA GLY A 605 48.68 -50.74 6.46
C GLY A 605 48.16 -49.45 7.08
N GLY A 606 48.46 -49.19 8.37
CA GLY A 606 48.07 -47.96 9.07
C GLY A 606 46.66 -47.99 9.66
N ALA A 607 45.95 -49.12 9.57
CA ALA A 607 44.59 -49.23 10.11
C ALA A 607 44.54 -49.14 11.65
N THR A 608 45.54 -49.73 12.33
CA THR A 608 45.69 -49.64 13.79
C THR A 608 47.15 -49.46 14.18
N PHE A 609 47.41 -48.70 15.26
CA PHE A 609 48.76 -48.39 15.76
C PHE A 609 49.03 -49.03 17.13
N THR A 610 48.77 -50.33 17.24
CA THR A 610 48.92 -51.12 18.48
C THR A 610 49.96 -52.24 18.35
N TYR A 611 50.67 -52.30 17.23
CA TYR A 611 51.69 -53.33 17.01
C TYR A 611 52.92 -53.02 17.86
N THR A 612 53.43 -54.02 18.57
CA THR A 612 54.68 -53.94 19.34
C THR A 612 55.81 -54.46 18.47
N PRO A 613 56.76 -53.62 18.03
CA PRO A 613 57.83 -54.09 17.17
C PRO A 613 58.78 -55.06 17.86
N ALA A 614 59.29 -56.02 17.10
CA ALA A 614 60.26 -57.01 17.52
C ALA A 614 61.52 -56.89 16.65
N PRO A 615 62.65 -56.35 17.18
CA PRO A 615 63.87 -56.21 16.40
C PRO A 615 64.45 -57.56 16.00
N ASP A 616 64.88 -57.66 14.75
CA ASP A 616 65.70 -58.75 14.23
C ASP A 616 67.20 -58.56 14.59
N ILE A 617 68.08 -59.38 14.01
CA ILE A 617 69.53 -59.29 14.23
C ILE A 617 70.14 -57.96 13.75
N ASN A 618 69.46 -57.23 12.86
CA ASN A 618 69.88 -55.94 12.32
C ASN A 618 69.18 -54.77 13.06
N GLY A 619 68.37 -55.05 14.08
CA GLY A 619 67.61 -54.05 14.82
C GLY A 619 66.42 -53.47 14.06
N VAL A 620 65.96 -54.14 13.00
CA VAL A 620 64.80 -53.74 12.19
C VAL A 620 63.61 -54.66 12.44
N ASP A 621 62.41 -54.21 12.08
CA ASP A 621 61.21 -55.04 12.06
C ASP A 621 60.51 -54.94 10.69
N PRO A 622 60.56 -55.99 9.85
CA PRO A 622 59.94 -56.01 8.52
C PRO A 622 58.40 -56.01 8.57
N ALA A 623 57.80 -56.34 9.71
CA ALA A 623 56.35 -56.34 9.85
C ALA A 623 55.78 -54.93 10.05
N VAL A 624 56.60 -53.92 10.35
CA VAL A 624 56.12 -52.54 10.51
C VAL A 624 55.86 -51.91 9.14
N THR A 625 54.60 -51.61 8.89
CA THR A 625 54.12 -50.97 7.66
C THR A 625 53.95 -49.45 7.79
N HIS A 626 53.65 -48.93 9.00
CA HIS A 626 53.50 -47.49 9.25
C HIS A 626 53.97 -47.14 10.66
N VAL A 627 54.46 -45.90 10.81
CA VAL A 627 54.75 -45.27 12.09
C VAL A 627 53.83 -44.06 12.28
N ARG A 628 53.25 -43.92 13.48
CA ARG A 628 52.50 -42.73 13.91
C ARG A 628 53.23 -42.05 15.03
N ILE A 629 53.45 -40.75 14.90
CA ILE A 629 54.06 -39.90 15.91
C ILE A 629 53.02 -38.87 16.34
N ASN A 630 52.71 -38.81 17.62
CA ASN A 630 51.59 -38.05 18.20
C ASN A 630 52.06 -37.21 19.39
N PRO A 631 52.91 -36.20 19.17
CA PRO A 631 53.45 -35.38 20.25
C PRO A 631 52.33 -34.60 20.95
N LYS A 632 52.51 -34.29 22.23
CA LYS A 632 51.50 -33.70 23.13
C LYS A 632 51.72 -32.22 23.38
N GLY A 633 50.64 -31.48 23.63
CA GLY A 633 50.67 -30.05 23.88
C GLY A 633 50.10 -29.22 22.72
N VAL A 634 50.37 -27.92 22.78
CA VAL A 634 49.90 -26.91 21.81
C VAL A 634 51.04 -26.64 20.83
N PHE A 635 50.79 -26.75 19.52
CA PHE A 635 51.82 -26.48 18.52
C PHE A 635 51.88 -24.97 18.20
N ASN A 636 52.85 -24.29 18.79
CA ASN A 636 53.02 -22.84 18.75
C ASN A 636 53.13 -22.27 17.33
N ALA A 637 52.62 -21.07 17.13
CA ALA A 637 52.77 -20.29 15.90
C ALA A 637 54.25 -19.98 15.59
N GLY A 638 54.62 -19.95 14.31
CA GLY A 638 55.97 -19.59 13.86
C GLY A 638 57.08 -20.56 14.28
N SER A 639 56.72 -21.79 14.67
CA SER A 639 57.63 -22.80 15.19
C SER A 639 57.66 -24.05 14.30
N ASN A 640 58.56 -24.99 14.61
CA ASN A 640 58.63 -26.28 13.96
C ASN A 640 59.09 -27.36 14.94
N PHE A 641 58.91 -28.63 14.58
CA PHE A 641 59.61 -29.75 15.19
C PHE A 641 60.12 -30.69 14.10
N THR A 642 61.14 -31.47 14.42
CA THR A 642 61.75 -32.43 13.51
C THR A 642 61.64 -33.84 14.07
N LEU A 643 61.18 -34.77 13.24
CA LEU A 643 61.18 -36.20 13.50
C LEU A 643 62.26 -36.85 12.67
N MET A 644 63.05 -37.73 13.29
CA MET A 644 64.06 -38.52 12.59
C MET A 644 63.95 -39.99 12.94
N PHE A 645 64.00 -40.85 11.93
CA PHE A 645 64.06 -42.31 12.12
C PHE A 645 64.84 -42.93 10.97
N ARG A 646 65.14 -44.24 11.05
CA ARG A 646 65.89 -44.94 10.01
C ARG A 646 65.03 -46.06 9.43
N ILE A 647 65.22 -46.31 8.15
CA ILE A 647 64.77 -47.53 7.49
C ILE A 647 65.98 -48.25 6.89
N ARG A 648 65.87 -49.57 6.69
CA ARG A 648 66.87 -50.38 6.01
C ARG A 648 66.33 -50.82 4.66
N ILE A 649 67.16 -50.80 3.62
CA ILE A 649 66.82 -51.38 2.31
C ILE A 649 67.00 -52.90 2.41
N GLU A 650 65.99 -53.67 2.00
CA GLU A 650 66.04 -55.14 1.97
C GLU A 650 67.13 -55.69 1.02
#